data_AF-A0A9P1M930-F1
#
_entry.id   AF-A0A9P1M930-F1
#
_cell.length_a   1.000
_cell.length_b   1.000
_cell.length_c   1.000
_cell.angle_alpha   90.00
_cell.angle_beta   90.00
_cell.angle_gamma   90.00
#
_symmetry.space_group_name_H-M   'P 1'
#
loop_
_entity.id
_entity.type
_entity.pdbx_description
1 polymer ?
#
loop_
_entity_poly.entity_id
_entity_poly.type
_entity_poly.pdbx_seq_one_letter_code
_entity_poly.pdbx_strand_id
1 'polypeptide(L)'
;MPVAPSPTLPASPLPSDDDVTGKICNFIARTKYEDCPPEIFSKLSDFMIDHIGVASSAALRGESSNALLQAVQVLGGNSGQSTVYAKGKTFTPQYAAFLNGAFAHTFDFDDTMAEAVLHPGASIIPAALAEAERSGSSGKHLLVALAVGYEVACRLGRALGTGGYARGFHNTSTAGIFGAVAALANLRGLSPSTVENAFGLAGSRASGSMQFLHNGAWNKRLHPGFAAHDALVCVALAEAGSANPAGICADLGSSWIFLATALKPFPACRMTHAAIEIAARTAAQEAPGMMPEKISTIVDAQFSIYYQIAASWVFGCEIGWDVYSDQVMVDPRIAELCTRITVAADGEVGFQHGAGARNQVHGSIAFYENLFQTTCALNWDKVRGEASKYVTALQDLCPRYLEEMRGLAQGAGVELLDIVAINVRTEITFGLYIEQPELPIEMDGCTSIALKSPGGPLLLAQNWDWMKEQAPNLLVCHISQPGTEIPRFSMVTEAGVIGKIGLNECGVGVCLNAIKARGVNPGMLPVHLGLRAVLESRTREDAMAKLRASGIAGSAHILVADAHAATGLECTVQGIKSLEMDGDGIIVHSNHLVLDHENVVEPPWLHDSPIRLKRARVLLDQVLGTATSAPGPETLVPLFEDEEGYPFSINRAQVGECTTETLFNIVMDLANKQATVRFGRVGTTESGEAVELGF
;
A
#
# COMPACT_ATOMS: atom_id res chain seq x y z
N MET A 1 -4.17 -44.69 4.62
CA MET A 1 -3.57 -43.79 5.63
C MET A 1 -4.65 -42.81 6.07
N PRO A 2 -4.83 -42.53 7.37
CA PRO A 2 -5.78 -41.51 7.81
C PRO A 2 -5.22 -40.12 7.47
N VAL A 3 -6.07 -39.26 6.91
CA VAL A 3 -5.76 -37.87 6.56
C VAL A 3 -5.56 -37.09 7.87
N ALA A 4 -4.41 -36.43 8.01
CA ALA A 4 -4.13 -35.57 9.16
C ALA A 4 -5.14 -34.42 9.23
N PRO A 5 -5.56 -33.98 10.42
CA PRO A 5 -6.49 -32.85 10.56
C PRO A 5 -5.85 -31.57 10.03
N SER A 6 -6.60 -30.83 9.20
CA SER A 6 -6.18 -29.54 8.67
C SER A 6 -5.90 -28.54 9.80
N PRO A 7 -4.89 -27.67 9.66
CA PRO A 7 -4.61 -26.64 10.65
C PRO A 7 -5.82 -25.69 10.75
N THR A 8 -6.38 -25.57 11.94
CA THR A 8 -7.42 -24.58 12.26
C THR A 8 -6.79 -23.19 12.19
N LEU A 9 -7.29 -22.36 11.26
CA LEU A 9 -6.97 -20.93 11.23
C LEU A 9 -7.34 -20.28 12.57
N PRO A 10 -6.56 -19.29 13.06
CA PRO A 10 -6.93 -18.55 14.25
C PRO A 10 -8.32 -17.95 14.06
N ALA A 11 -9.18 -18.08 15.08
CA ALA A 11 -10.53 -17.55 15.03
C ALA A 11 -10.46 -16.03 14.79
N SER A 12 -11.06 -15.56 13.70
CA SER A 12 -11.26 -14.13 13.49
C SER A 12 -11.93 -13.54 14.73
N PRO A 13 -11.53 -12.32 15.17
CA PRO A 13 -12.26 -11.63 16.23
C PRO A 13 -13.75 -11.57 15.86
N LEU A 14 -14.62 -11.72 16.86
CA LEU A 14 -16.06 -11.65 16.63
C LEU A 14 -16.41 -10.31 15.96
N PRO A 15 -17.29 -10.30 14.95
CA PRO A 15 -17.74 -9.06 14.34
C PRO A 15 -18.27 -8.12 15.41
N SER A 16 -17.79 -6.88 15.43
CA SER A 16 -18.21 -5.90 16.43
C SER A 16 -19.66 -5.51 16.20
N ASP A 17 -20.44 -5.37 17.28
CA ASP A 17 -21.78 -4.78 17.21
C ASP A 17 -21.72 -3.27 16.91
N ASP A 18 -20.53 -2.67 16.83
CA ASP A 18 -20.36 -1.24 16.56
C ASP A 18 -20.34 -0.91 15.05
N ASP A 19 -19.94 -1.84 14.18
CA ASP A 19 -19.92 -1.63 12.71
C ASP A 19 -21.15 -2.24 11.99
N VAL A 20 -21.45 -1.73 10.78
CA VAL A 20 -22.68 -2.07 10.04
C VAL A 20 -22.71 -3.52 9.59
N THR A 21 -21.56 -4.07 9.19
CA THR A 21 -21.44 -5.46 8.73
C THR A 21 -21.67 -6.42 9.89
N GLY A 22 -21.05 -6.16 11.04
CA GLY A 22 -21.22 -6.95 12.26
C GLY A 22 -22.68 -6.98 12.73
N LYS A 23 -23.39 -5.85 12.72
CA LYS A 23 -24.83 -5.79 13.05
C LYS A 23 -25.68 -6.70 12.15
N ILE A 24 -25.43 -6.69 10.84
CA ILE A 24 -26.17 -7.54 9.89
C ILE A 24 -25.82 -9.01 10.12
N CYS A 25 -24.54 -9.34 10.30
CA CYS A 25 -24.09 -10.71 10.54
C CYS A 25 -24.67 -11.28 11.84
N ASN A 26 -24.72 -10.48 12.92
CA ASN A 26 -25.36 -10.84 14.17
C ASN A 26 -26.88 -11.02 14.01
N PHE A 27 -27.57 -10.14 13.27
CA PHE A 27 -28.99 -10.31 12.96
C PHE A 27 -29.26 -11.64 12.24
N ILE A 28 -28.48 -11.96 11.20
CA ILE A 28 -28.63 -13.19 10.42
C ILE A 28 -28.44 -14.43 11.29
N ALA A 29 -27.37 -14.45 12.09
CA ALA A 29 -27.02 -15.59 12.91
C ALA A 29 -28.00 -15.83 14.09
N ARG A 30 -28.65 -14.77 14.58
CA ARG A 30 -29.43 -14.83 15.83
C ARG A 30 -30.94 -14.84 15.66
N THR A 31 -31.48 -14.42 14.50
CA THR A 31 -32.93 -14.35 14.28
C THR A 31 -33.57 -15.72 14.31
N LYS A 32 -34.63 -15.85 15.11
CA LYS A 32 -35.45 -17.05 15.28
C LYS A 32 -36.89 -16.79 14.87
N TYR A 33 -37.69 -17.85 14.83
CA TYR A 33 -39.09 -17.78 14.44
C TYR A 33 -39.91 -16.85 15.34
N GLU A 34 -39.60 -16.83 16.63
CA GLU A 34 -40.32 -16.03 17.62
C GLU A 34 -40.06 -14.52 17.47
N ASP A 35 -39.01 -14.15 16.73
CA ASP A 35 -38.64 -12.75 16.45
C ASP A 35 -39.38 -12.19 15.22
N CYS A 36 -40.06 -13.04 14.45
CA CYS A 36 -40.74 -12.66 13.21
C CYS A 36 -42.26 -12.48 13.44
N PRO A 37 -42.85 -11.32 13.10
CA PRO A 37 -44.29 -11.14 13.07
C PRO A 37 -44.99 -12.21 12.19
N PRO A 38 -46.10 -12.82 12.64
CA PRO A 38 -46.76 -13.92 11.92
C PRO A 38 -47.15 -13.61 10.47
N GLU A 39 -47.47 -12.36 10.17
CA GLU A 39 -47.84 -11.88 8.84
C GLU A 39 -46.73 -12.04 7.80
N ILE A 40 -45.46 -12.04 8.23
CA ILE A 40 -44.32 -12.27 7.34
C ILE A 40 -44.42 -13.67 6.73
N PHE A 41 -44.79 -14.67 7.51
CA PHE A 41 -44.87 -16.06 7.05
C PHE A 41 -45.99 -16.29 6.03
N SER A 42 -47.13 -15.61 6.20
CA SER A 42 -48.20 -15.64 5.19
C SER A 42 -47.69 -15.09 3.85
N LYS A 43 -47.00 -13.95 3.89
CA LYS A 43 -46.49 -13.30 2.67
C LYS A 43 -45.37 -14.08 2.00
N LEU A 44 -44.46 -14.68 2.76
CA LEU A 44 -43.41 -15.54 2.21
C LEU A 44 -44.00 -16.82 1.60
N SER A 45 -45.08 -17.36 2.17
CA SER A 45 -45.77 -18.51 1.57
C SER A 45 -46.34 -18.16 0.19
N ASP A 46 -46.96 -16.98 0.03
CA ASP A 46 -47.44 -16.50 -1.26
C ASP A 46 -46.28 -16.35 -2.27
N PHE A 47 -45.16 -15.73 -1.86
CA PHE A 47 -43.98 -15.55 -2.72
C PHE A 47 -43.33 -16.88 -3.11
N MET A 48 -43.29 -17.86 -2.22
CA MET A 48 -42.79 -19.20 -2.55
C MET A 48 -43.67 -19.91 -3.59
N ILE A 49 -44.99 -19.86 -3.43
CA ILE A 49 -45.94 -20.46 -4.37
C ILE A 49 -45.80 -19.79 -5.74
N ASP A 50 -45.75 -18.46 -5.77
CA ASP A 50 -45.55 -17.66 -6.98
C ASP A 50 -44.24 -18.04 -7.67
N HIS A 51 -43.11 -17.99 -6.95
CA HIS A 51 -41.79 -18.34 -7.46
C HIS A 51 -41.77 -19.74 -8.10
N ILE A 52 -42.28 -20.76 -7.39
CA ILE A 52 -42.32 -22.14 -7.90
C ILE A 52 -43.21 -22.22 -9.15
N GLY A 53 -44.35 -21.53 -9.16
CA GLY A 53 -45.27 -21.51 -10.30
C GLY A 53 -44.65 -20.88 -11.55
N VAL A 54 -44.08 -19.67 -11.40
CA VAL A 54 -43.42 -18.94 -12.49
C VAL A 54 -42.22 -19.72 -13.02
N ALA A 55 -41.35 -20.19 -12.13
CA ALA A 55 -40.17 -20.96 -12.50
C ALA A 55 -40.53 -22.29 -13.18
N SER A 56 -41.55 -23.01 -12.70
CA SER A 56 -42.03 -24.24 -13.36
C SER A 56 -42.57 -23.96 -14.77
N SER A 57 -43.33 -22.87 -14.92
CA SER A 57 -43.85 -22.44 -16.23
C SER A 57 -42.69 -22.11 -17.18
N ALA A 58 -41.71 -21.35 -16.72
CA ALA A 58 -40.52 -20.99 -17.49
C ALA A 58 -39.65 -22.20 -17.84
N ALA A 59 -39.49 -23.17 -16.93
CA ALA A 59 -38.77 -24.41 -17.21
C ALA A 59 -39.38 -25.19 -18.38
N LEU A 60 -40.71 -25.10 -18.57
CA LEU A 60 -41.45 -25.78 -19.63
C LEU A 60 -41.56 -24.96 -20.92
N ARG A 61 -41.70 -23.63 -20.81
CA ARG A 61 -42.12 -22.75 -21.92
C ARG A 61 -41.11 -21.65 -22.26
N GLY A 62 -40.13 -21.40 -21.40
CA GLY A 62 -39.12 -20.36 -21.59
C GLY A 62 -38.16 -20.70 -22.71
N GLU A 63 -37.95 -19.77 -23.64
CA GLU A 63 -37.05 -19.95 -24.79
C GLU A 63 -35.59 -20.22 -24.39
N SER A 64 -35.14 -19.68 -23.24
CA SER A 64 -33.78 -19.89 -22.73
C SER A 64 -33.61 -21.24 -22.03
N SER A 65 -34.70 -21.88 -21.60
CA SER A 65 -34.63 -22.94 -20.59
C SER A 65 -33.87 -24.18 -21.04
N ASN A 66 -34.03 -24.59 -22.30
CA ASN A 66 -33.32 -25.75 -22.85
C ASN A 66 -31.81 -25.50 -22.96
N ALA A 67 -31.41 -24.30 -23.39
CA ALA A 67 -29.99 -23.93 -23.49
C ALA A 67 -29.31 -23.94 -22.11
N LEU A 68 -30.00 -23.43 -21.08
CA LEU A 68 -29.48 -23.43 -19.71
C LEU A 68 -29.36 -24.83 -19.12
N LEU A 69 -30.35 -25.69 -19.35
CA LEU A 69 -30.29 -27.09 -18.93
C LEU A 69 -29.11 -27.81 -19.58
N GLN A 70 -28.93 -27.64 -20.89
CA GLN A 70 -27.83 -28.25 -21.61
C GLN A 70 -26.48 -27.77 -21.09
N ALA A 71 -26.33 -26.46 -20.84
CA ALA A 71 -25.10 -25.90 -20.27
C ALA A 71 -24.77 -26.51 -18.90
N VAL A 72 -25.77 -26.60 -18.01
CA VAL A 72 -25.58 -27.21 -16.67
C VAL A 72 -25.24 -28.70 -16.76
N GLN A 73 -25.85 -29.44 -17.70
CA GLN A 73 -25.51 -30.85 -17.92
C GLN A 73 -24.07 -31.04 -18.41
N VAL A 74 -23.62 -30.19 -19.34
CA VAL A 74 -22.23 -30.21 -19.83
C VAL A 74 -21.23 -29.92 -18.71
N LEU A 75 -21.60 -29.04 -17.77
CA LEU A 75 -20.80 -28.74 -16.58
C LEU A 75 -20.90 -29.82 -15.47
N GLY A 76 -21.58 -30.94 -15.72
CA GLY A 76 -21.72 -32.05 -14.78
C GLY A 76 -22.68 -31.76 -13.62
N GLY A 77 -23.52 -30.73 -13.73
CA GLY A 77 -24.43 -30.29 -12.67
C GLY A 77 -25.60 -31.24 -12.40
N ASN A 78 -25.83 -32.25 -13.26
CA ASN A 78 -26.91 -33.24 -13.21
C ASN A 78 -26.54 -34.55 -12.48
N SER A 79 -25.72 -34.44 -11.43
CA SER A 79 -25.19 -35.57 -10.65
C SER A 79 -25.61 -35.55 -9.16
N GLY A 80 -26.66 -34.81 -8.83
CA GLY A 80 -27.09 -34.59 -7.43
C GLY A 80 -28.52 -35.04 -7.13
N GLN A 81 -29.05 -34.56 -6.01
CA GLN A 81 -30.40 -34.88 -5.52
C GLN A 81 -31.21 -33.63 -5.17
N SER A 82 -30.92 -32.47 -5.75
CA SER A 82 -31.72 -31.27 -5.60
C SER A 82 -32.70 -31.12 -6.77
N THR A 83 -33.86 -30.55 -6.49
CA THR A 83 -34.96 -30.43 -7.45
C THR A 83 -34.79 -29.22 -8.35
N VAL A 84 -34.82 -29.44 -9.67
CA VAL A 84 -35.13 -28.39 -10.64
C VAL A 84 -36.60 -28.51 -10.99
N TYR A 85 -37.37 -27.43 -10.81
CA TYR A 85 -38.82 -27.48 -10.96
C TYR A 85 -39.21 -27.91 -12.38
N ALA A 86 -40.20 -28.81 -12.46
CA ALA A 86 -40.63 -29.45 -13.71
C ALA A 86 -39.54 -30.23 -14.49
N LYS A 87 -38.33 -30.43 -13.94
CA LYS A 87 -37.23 -31.20 -14.57
C LYS A 87 -36.74 -32.38 -13.73
N GLY A 88 -37.05 -32.39 -12.43
CA GLY A 88 -36.79 -33.53 -11.54
C GLY A 88 -35.62 -33.31 -10.58
N LYS A 89 -35.32 -34.35 -9.80
CA LYS A 89 -34.41 -34.32 -8.65
C LYS A 89 -33.09 -35.03 -8.96
N THR A 90 -32.33 -34.45 -9.89
CA THR A 90 -31.06 -35.02 -10.38
C THR A 90 -29.90 -34.03 -10.34
N PHE A 91 -30.09 -32.83 -9.78
CA PHE A 91 -29.10 -31.75 -9.88
C PHE A 91 -28.35 -31.56 -8.57
N THR A 92 -27.11 -31.08 -8.65
CA THR A 92 -26.39 -30.60 -7.46
C THR A 92 -27.02 -29.30 -6.96
N PRO A 93 -26.97 -29.01 -5.65
CA PRO A 93 -27.76 -27.94 -5.04
C PRO A 93 -27.48 -26.55 -5.63
N GLN A 94 -26.22 -26.23 -5.92
CA GLN A 94 -25.84 -24.94 -6.52
C GLN A 94 -26.39 -24.77 -7.94
N TYR A 95 -26.44 -25.84 -8.73
CA TYR A 95 -26.98 -25.80 -10.09
C TYR A 95 -28.51 -25.92 -10.13
N ALA A 96 -29.13 -26.58 -9.15
CA ALA A 96 -30.57 -26.53 -8.95
C ALA A 96 -31.03 -25.11 -8.61
N ALA A 97 -30.32 -24.46 -7.68
CA ALA A 97 -30.56 -23.06 -7.33
C ALA A 97 -30.36 -22.12 -8.53
N PHE A 98 -29.28 -22.32 -9.30
CA PHE A 98 -29.02 -21.59 -10.54
C PHE A 98 -30.20 -21.65 -11.51
N LEU A 99 -30.63 -22.86 -11.86
CA LEU A 99 -31.67 -23.07 -12.86
C LEU A 99 -33.03 -22.55 -12.39
N ASN A 100 -33.41 -22.84 -11.14
CA ASN A 100 -34.69 -22.39 -10.60
C ASN A 100 -34.77 -20.85 -10.51
N GLY A 101 -33.68 -20.18 -10.09
CA GLY A 101 -33.62 -18.72 -10.09
C GLY A 101 -33.67 -18.12 -11.50
N ALA A 102 -32.94 -18.72 -12.44
CA ALA A 102 -32.97 -18.28 -13.83
C ALA A 102 -34.34 -18.47 -14.49
N PHE A 103 -35.02 -19.56 -14.18
CA PHE A 103 -36.37 -19.82 -14.66
C PHE A 103 -37.38 -18.85 -14.06
N ALA A 104 -37.33 -18.61 -12.74
CA ALA A 104 -38.22 -17.64 -12.09
C ALA A 104 -38.13 -16.26 -12.78
N HIS A 105 -36.92 -15.83 -13.13
CA HIS A 105 -36.68 -14.53 -13.73
C HIS A 105 -36.75 -14.51 -15.26
N THR A 106 -37.19 -15.61 -15.89
CA THR A 106 -37.25 -15.72 -17.36
C THR A 106 -38.33 -14.84 -17.97
N PHE A 107 -39.51 -14.80 -17.33
CA PHE A 107 -40.66 -14.03 -17.81
C PHE A 107 -40.78 -12.64 -17.19
N ASP A 108 -39.90 -12.30 -16.24
CA ASP A 108 -39.99 -11.06 -15.45
C ASP A 108 -41.34 -10.93 -14.73
N PHE A 109 -41.83 -12.05 -14.21
CA PHE A 109 -43.16 -12.17 -13.59
C PHE A 109 -43.08 -12.59 -12.11
N ASP A 110 -41.87 -12.56 -11.56
CA ASP A 110 -41.56 -12.84 -10.17
C ASP A 110 -41.81 -11.64 -9.26
N ASP A 111 -41.66 -11.87 -7.95
CA ASP A 111 -41.87 -10.86 -6.93
C ASP A 111 -40.97 -9.63 -7.12
N THR A 112 -41.47 -8.46 -6.73
CA THR A 112 -40.75 -7.20 -6.91
C THR A 112 -40.86 -6.33 -5.66
N MET A 113 -39.77 -5.63 -5.35
CA MET A 113 -39.79 -4.53 -4.39
C MET A 113 -39.35 -3.25 -5.10
N ALA A 114 -40.34 -2.41 -5.40
CA ALA A 114 -40.17 -1.23 -6.23
C ALA A 114 -39.14 -0.24 -5.69
N GLU A 115 -39.09 0.00 -4.36
CA GLU A 115 -38.12 0.93 -3.75
C GLU A 115 -36.66 0.47 -3.94
N ALA A 116 -36.42 -0.83 -4.03
CA ALA A 116 -35.08 -1.42 -4.22
C ALA A 116 -34.76 -1.73 -5.68
N VAL A 117 -35.74 -1.64 -6.59
CA VAL A 117 -35.65 -2.08 -7.98
C VAL A 117 -35.05 -3.51 -8.05
N LEU A 118 -35.67 -4.41 -7.28
CA LEU A 118 -35.13 -5.70 -6.90
C LEU A 118 -36.22 -6.78 -6.99
N HIS A 119 -35.86 -7.95 -7.52
CA HIS A 119 -36.67 -9.17 -7.46
C HIS A 119 -36.03 -10.15 -6.45
N PRO A 120 -36.33 -10.03 -5.14
CA PRO A 120 -35.57 -10.72 -4.11
C PRO A 120 -35.77 -12.24 -4.13
N GLY A 121 -36.99 -12.70 -4.40
CA GLY A 121 -37.33 -14.13 -4.38
C GLY A 121 -36.58 -14.95 -5.41
N ALA A 122 -36.26 -14.37 -6.56
CA ALA A 122 -35.56 -15.04 -7.65
C ALA A 122 -34.17 -15.56 -7.27
N SER A 123 -33.50 -14.96 -6.28
CA SER A 123 -32.21 -15.45 -5.76
C SER A 123 -32.35 -16.20 -4.44
N ILE A 124 -33.21 -15.72 -3.55
CA ILE A 124 -33.29 -16.21 -2.16
C ILE A 124 -34.02 -17.55 -2.07
N ILE A 125 -35.21 -17.64 -2.67
CA ILE A 125 -36.06 -18.84 -2.60
C ILE A 125 -35.36 -20.07 -3.17
N PRO A 126 -34.76 -20.05 -4.37
CA PRO A 126 -34.18 -21.27 -4.96
C PRO A 126 -32.92 -21.70 -4.22
N ALA A 127 -32.12 -20.77 -3.68
CA ALA A 127 -30.98 -21.11 -2.83
C ALA A 127 -31.42 -21.77 -1.52
N ALA A 128 -32.39 -21.16 -0.83
CA ALA A 128 -32.89 -21.68 0.45
C ALA A 128 -33.61 -23.02 0.29
N LEU A 129 -34.39 -23.23 -0.77
CA LEU A 129 -35.06 -24.50 -1.04
C LEU A 129 -34.07 -25.60 -1.41
N ALA A 130 -33.09 -25.33 -2.27
CA ALA A 130 -32.07 -26.32 -2.62
C ALA A 130 -31.28 -26.78 -1.38
N GLU A 131 -30.97 -25.85 -0.48
CA GLU A 131 -30.33 -26.15 0.80
C GLU A 131 -31.25 -26.88 1.77
N ALA A 132 -32.51 -26.47 1.92
CA ALA A 132 -33.49 -27.13 2.79
C ALA A 132 -33.78 -28.57 2.35
N GLU A 133 -33.86 -28.83 1.05
CA GLU A 133 -33.98 -30.19 0.50
C GLU A 133 -32.76 -31.05 0.85
N ARG A 134 -31.57 -30.43 0.84
CA ARG A 134 -30.30 -31.10 1.12
C ARG A 134 -30.11 -31.39 2.62
N SER A 135 -30.51 -30.46 3.49
CA SER A 135 -30.36 -30.55 4.94
C SER A 135 -31.54 -31.24 5.65
N GLY A 136 -32.69 -31.37 4.98
CA GLY A 136 -33.92 -31.86 5.61
C GLY A 136 -34.54 -30.84 6.57
N SER A 137 -34.35 -29.54 6.33
CA SER A 137 -34.86 -28.47 7.21
C SER A 137 -36.39 -28.45 7.25
N SER A 138 -36.94 -28.15 8.42
CA SER A 138 -38.39 -28.00 8.59
C SER A 138 -38.92 -26.75 7.85
N GLY A 139 -40.19 -26.78 7.43
CA GLY A 139 -40.85 -25.61 6.83
C GLY A 139 -40.81 -24.38 7.73
N LYS A 140 -40.91 -24.56 9.06
CA LYS A 140 -40.78 -23.49 10.05
C LYS A 140 -39.43 -22.78 9.93
N HIS A 141 -38.33 -23.54 9.85
CA HIS A 141 -36.98 -22.99 9.75
C HIS A 141 -36.71 -22.38 8.38
N LEU A 142 -37.19 -23.01 7.30
CA LEU A 142 -37.12 -22.44 5.96
C LEU A 142 -37.78 -21.05 5.90
N LEU A 143 -38.96 -20.89 6.49
CA LEU A 143 -39.66 -19.61 6.51
C LEU A 143 -38.89 -18.51 7.25
N VAL A 144 -38.17 -18.85 8.34
CA VAL A 144 -37.28 -17.89 9.04
C VAL A 144 -36.09 -17.51 8.17
N ALA A 145 -35.43 -18.48 7.55
CA ALA A 145 -34.31 -18.24 6.66
C ALA A 145 -34.69 -17.34 5.48
N LEU A 146 -35.87 -17.57 4.89
CA LEU A 146 -36.42 -16.71 3.85
C LEU A 146 -36.70 -15.30 4.39
N ALA A 147 -37.31 -15.15 5.56
CA ALA A 147 -37.54 -13.83 6.16
C ALA A 147 -36.24 -13.04 6.33
N VAL A 148 -35.19 -13.69 6.87
CA VAL A 148 -33.86 -13.09 7.04
C VAL A 148 -33.24 -12.71 5.70
N GLY A 149 -33.29 -13.60 4.71
CA GLY A 149 -32.75 -13.33 3.38
C GLY A 149 -33.43 -12.15 2.69
N TYR A 150 -34.76 -12.11 2.75
CA TYR A 150 -35.56 -11.01 2.20
C TYR A 150 -35.24 -9.69 2.89
N GLU A 151 -35.18 -9.68 4.22
CA GLU A 151 -34.89 -8.46 4.99
C GLU A 151 -33.52 -7.88 4.60
N VAL A 152 -32.50 -8.73 4.48
CA VAL A 152 -31.14 -8.31 4.08
C VAL A 152 -31.13 -7.79 2.66
N ALA A 153 -31.65 -8.55 1.68
CA ALA A 153 -31.64 -8.13 0.28
C ALA A 153 -32.46 -6.85 0.05
N CYS A 154 -33.62 -6.73 0.69
CA CYS A 154 -34.47 -5.55 0.59
C CYS A 154 -33.81 -4.30 1.18
N ARG A 155 -33.15 -4.42 2.35
CA ARG A 155 -32.41 -3.29 2.94
C ARG A 155 -31.23 -2.87 2.08
N LEU A 156 -30.44 -3.83 1.60
CA LEU A 156 -29.32 -3.56 0.71
C LEU A 156 -29.79 -2.95 -0.62
N GLY A 157 -30.84 -3.51 -1.22
CA GLY A 157 -31.43 -2.99 -2.45
C GLY A 157 -31.95 -1.56 -2.29
N ARG A 158 -32.60 -1.23 -1.16
CA ARG A 158 -33.02 0.15 -0.85
C ARG A 158 -31.84 1.09 -0.68
N ALA A 159 -30.79 0.63 0.00
CA ALA A 159 -29.56 1.42 0.17
C ALA A 159 -28.85 1.67 -1.16
N LEU A 160 -28.86 0.70 -2.09
CA LEU A 160 -28.33 0.85 -3.44
C LEU A 160 -29.20 1.78 -4.31
N GLY A 161 -30.53 1.71 -4.12
CA GLY A 161 -31.51 2.45 -4.90
C GLY A 161 -31.34 2.26 -6.41
N THR A 162 -31.68 3.28 -7.19
CA THR A 162 -31.46 3.31 -8.64
C THR A 162 -30.01 3.55 -9.04
N GLY A 163 -29.12 3.84 -8.08
CA GLY A 163 -27.70 4.12 -8.34
C GLY A 163 -26.94 2.92 -8.90
N GLY A 164 -27.31 1.69 -8.51
CA GLY A 164 -26.76 0.47 -9.10
C GLY A 164 -27.04 0.37 -10.60
N TYR A 165 -28.29 0.63 -10.99
CA TYR A 165 -28.72 0.67 -12.38
C TYR A 165 -28.01 1.78 -13.16
N ALA A 166 -27.87 2.97 -12.58
CA ALA A 166 -27.14 4.07 -13.22
C ALA A 166 -25.66 3.70 -13.51
N ARG A 167 -25.07 2.81 -12.72
CA ARG A 167 -23.71 2.28 -12.92
C ARG A 167 -23.66 1.00 -13.78
N GLY A 168 -24.78 0.60 -14.38
CA GLY A 168 -24.86 -0.57 -15.25
C GLY A 168 -25.01 -1.91 -14.52
N PHE A 169 -25.36 -1.92 -13.23
CA PHE A 169 -25.51 -3.13 -12.43
C PHE A 169 -26.97 -3.45 -12.10
N HIS A 170 -27.31 -4.73 -12.20
CA HIS A 170 -28.63 -5.28 -11.90
C HIS A 170 -28.74 -5.63 -10.40
N ASN A 171 -29.48 -4.80 -9.65
CA ASN A 171 -29.70 -4.95 -8.20
C ASN A 171 -30.18 -6.35 -7.78
N THR A 172 -31.02 -7.00 -8.59
CA THR A 172 -31.47 -8.39 -8.36
C THR A 172 -30.33 -9.37 -8.17
N SER A 173 -29.17 -9.13 -8.78
CA SER A 173 -27.98 -9.96 -8.59
C SER A 173 -27.06 -9.41 -7.53
N THR A 174 -26.79 -8.10 -7.55
CA THR A 174 -25.80 -7.48 -6.65
C THR A 174 -26.28 -7.42 -5.20
N ALA A 175 -27.58 -7.24 -4.95
CA ALA A 175 -28.18 -7.35 -3.62
C ALA A 175 -28.73 -8.76 -3.34
N GLY A 176 -29.25 -9.45 -4.36
CA GLY A 176 -29.85 -10.77 -4.21
C GLY A 176 -28.89 -11.83 -3.69
N ILE A 177 -27.59 -11.76 -4.05
CA ILE A 177 -26.58 -12.69 -3.54
C ILE A 177 -26.44 -12.61 -2.01
N PHE A 178 -26.48 -11.42 -1.43
CA PHE A 178 -26.38 -11.25 0.03
C PHE A 178 -27.61 -11.76 0.75
N GLY A 179 -28.81 -11.59 0.16
CA GLY A 179 -30.02 -12.22 0.70
C GLY A 179 -29.96 -13.74 0.65
N ALA A 180 -29.46 -14.30 -0.45
CA ALA A 180 -29.29 -15.74 -0.58
C ALA A 180 -28.26 -16.29 0.44
N VAL A 181 -27.12 -15.60 0.61
CA VAL A 181 -26.13 -15.95 1.65
C VAL A 181 -26.74 -15.85 3.05
N ALA A 182 -27.50 -14.79 3.34
CA ALA A 182 -28.16 -14.61 4.63
C ALA A 182 -29.17 -15.73 4.93
N ALA A 183 -29.99 -16.13 3.93
CA ALA A 183 -30.92 -17.24 4.08
C ALA A 183 -30.19 -18.57 4.34
N LEU A 184 -29.16 -18.88 3.53
CA LEU A 184 -28.34 -20.09 3.70
C LEU A 184 -27.65 -20.12 5.08
N ALA A 185 -27.06 -19.00 5.49
CA ALA A 185 -26.38 -18.86 6.77
C ALA A 185 -27.33 -19.07 7.96
N ASN A 186 -28.51 -18.47 7.93
CA ASN A 186 -29.53 -18.67 8.97
C ASN A 186 -30.06 -20.11 8.98
N LEU A 187 -30.30 -20.69 7.80
CA LEU A 187 -30.78 -22.07 7.67
C LEU A 187 -29.77 -23.09 8.21
N ARG A 188 -28.47 -22.80 8.09
CA ARG A 188 -27.38 -23.62 8.62
C ARG A 188 -26.99 -23.29 10.06
N GLY A 189 -27.45 -22.17 10.62
CA GLY A 189 -27.08 -21.72 11.96
C GLY A 189 -25.60 -21.31 12.07
N LEU A 190 -25.08 -20.60 11.06
CA LEU A 190 -23.68 -20.18 11.03
C LEU A 190 -23.38 -19.09 12.06
N SER A 191 -22.13 -19.04 12.55
CA SER A 191 -21.68 -17.98 13.45
C SER A 191 -21.59 -16.63 12.73
N PRO A 192 -21.71 -15.50 13.44
CA PRO A 192 -21.56 -14.17 12.85
C PRO A 192 -20.26 -13.99 12.06
N SER A 193 -19.13 -14.53 12.54
CA SER A 193 -17.84 -14.46 11.85
C SER A 193 -17.83 -15.27 10.54
N THR A 194 -18.47 -16.43 10.50
CA THR A 194 -18.61 -17.20 9.25
C THR A 194 -19.54 -16.48 8.27
N VAL A 195 -20.62 -15.85 8.76
CA VAL A 195 -21.49 -15.01 7.92
C VAL A 195 -20.73 -13.85 7.32
N GLU A 196 -19.90 -13.17 8.12
CA GLU A 196 -19.09 -12.04 7.65
C GLU A 196 -18.10 -12.45 6.56
N ASN A 197 -17.41 -13.58 6.73
CA ASN A 197 -16.55 -14.14 5.69
C ASN A 197 -17.33 -14.48 4.41
N ALA A 198 -18.52 -15.06 4.54
CA ALA A 198 -19.39 -15.36 3.41
C ALA A 198 -19.85 -14.08 2.69
N PHE A 199 -20.09 -13.00 3.44
CA PHE A 199 -20.41 -11.67 2.90
C PHE A 199 -19.23 -11.06 2.14
N GLY A 200 -18.00 -11.19 2.65
CA GLY A 200 -16.79 -10.77 1.92
C GLY A 200 -16.64 -11.48 0.56
N LEU A 201 -16.87 -12.80 0.54
CA LEU A 201 -16.89 -13.59 -0.70
C LEU A 201 -18.05 -13.18 -1.63
N ALA A 202 -19.25 -12.97 -1.07
CA ALA A 202 -20.41 -12.51 -1.83
C ALA A 202 -20.17 -11.14 -2.47
N GLY A 203 -19.50 -10.22 -1.78
CA GLY A 203 -19.09 -8.92 -2.32
C GLY A 203 -18.20 -9.05 -3.56
N SER A 204 -17.34 -10.08 -3.60
CA SER A 204 -16.50 -10.37 -4.77
C SER A 204 -17.26 -11.02 -5.93
N ARG A 205 -18.47 -11.53 -5.68
CA ARG A 205 -19.33 -12.21 -6.68
C ARG A 205 -20.55 -11.38 -7.09
N ALA A 206 -20.86 -10.32 -6.35
CA ALA A 206 -21.93 -9.38 -6.63
C ALA A 206 -21.70 -8.70 -7.99
N SER A 207 -22.35 -9.22 -9.03
CA SER A 207 -22.17 -8.80 -10.42
C SER A 207 -23.51 -8.81 -11.15
N GLY A 208 -23.58 -8.30 -12.38
CA GLY A 208 -24.81 -8.37 -13.18
C GLY A 208 -24.94 -7.20 -14.14
N SER A 209 -24.28 -7.29 -15.30
CA SER A 209 -24.27 -6.20 -16.29
C SER A 209 -25.64 -5.99 -16.93
N MET A 210 -26.14 -4.76 -16.89
CA MET A 210 -27.37 -4.36 -17.56
C MET A 210 -27.24 -4.19 -19.08
N GLN A 211 -26.15 -4.66 -19.69
CA GLN A 211 -25.99 -4.65 -21.15
C GLN A 211 -27.16 -5.33 -21.90
N PHE A 212 -27.90 -6.24 -21.24
CA PHE A 212 -29.11 -6.85 -21.80
C PHE A 212 -30.17 -5.83 -22.24
N LEU A 213 -30.21 -4.64 -21.62
CA LEU A 213 -31.12 -3.56 -22.03
C LEU A 213 -30.80 -3.04 -23.44
N HIS A 214 -29.57 -3.23 -23.91
CA HIS A 214 -29.10 -2.74 -25.19
C HIS A 214 -29.17 -3.81 -26.30
N ASN A 215 -28.95 -5.08 -25.97
CA ASN A 215 -28.86 -6.15 -26.97
C ASN A 215 -29.95 -7.24 -26.84
N GLY A 216 -30.83 -7.14 -25.85
CA GLY A 216 -31.92 -8.11 -25.63
C GLY A 216 -31.45 -9.50 -25.16
N ALA A 217 -30.20 -9.64 -24.71
CA ALA A 217 -29.64 -10.93 -24.32
C ALA A 217 -30.28 -11.49 -23.04
N TRP A 218 -30.27 -12.81 -22.91
CA TRP A 218 -30.90 -13.52 -21.78
C TRP A 218 -30.15 -13.39 -20.46
N ASN A 219 -29.01 -12.71 -20.40
CA ASN A 219 -28.22 -12.61 -19.17
C ASN A 219 -28.99 -11.95 -18.02
N LYS A 220 -29.98 -11.07 -18.28
CA LYS A 220 -30.93 -10.61 -17.25
C LYS A 220 -31.50 -11.78 -16.45
N ARG A 221 -31.99 -12.80 -17.14
CA ARG A 221 -32.62 -13.99 -16.56
C ARG A 221 -31.64 -14.77 -15.70
N LEU A 222 -30.37 -14.82 -16.11
CA LEU A 222 -29.32 -15.59 -15.43
C LEU A 222 -28.81 -14.94 -14.15
N HIS A 223 -28.92 -13.62 -14.05
CA HIS A 223 -28.43 -12.83 -12.93
C HIS A 223 -28.88 -13.38 -11.56
N PRO A 224 -30.18 -13.54 -11.26
CA PRO A 224 -30.59 -14.10 -9.98
C PRO A 224 -30.19 -15.57 -9.80
N GLY A 225 -30.09 -16.33 -10.89
CA GLY A 225 -29.57 -17.70 -10.87
C GLY A 225 -28.10 -17.76 -10.46
N PHE A 226 -27.24 -16.90 -11.02
CA PHE A 226 -25.84 -16.81 -10.62
C PHE A 226 -25.71 -16.36 -9.16
N ALA A 227 -26.51 -15.38 -8.73
CA ALA A 227 -26.53 -14.97 -7.33
C ALA A 227 -26.91 -16.14 -6.39
N ALA A 228 -27.93 -16.94 -6.74
CA ALA A 228 -28.33 -18.11 -5.97
C ALA A 228 -27.23 -19.19 -5.95
N HIS A 229 -26.64 -19.50 -7.11
CA HIS A 229 -25.52 -20.44 -7.23
C HIS A 229 -24.33 -20.03 -6.37
N ASP A 230 -23.88 -18.79 -6.56
CA ASP A 230 -22.67 -18.29 -5.93
C ASP A 230 -22.84 -18.12 -4.43
N ALA A 231 -24.06 -17.87 -3.93
CA ALA A 231 -24.32 -17.87 -2.50
C ALA A 231 -24.03 -19.22 -1.85
N LEU A 232 -24.41 -20.35 -2.47
CA LEU A 232 -24.04 -21.68 -1.97
C LEU A 232 -22.52 -21.90 -1.97
N VAL A 233 -21.82 -21.42 -3.01
CA VAL A 233 -20.36 -21.51 -3.10
C VAL A 233 -19.69 -20.65 -2.02
N CYS A 234 -20.14 -19.40 -1.83
CA CYS A 234 -19.57 -18.47 -0.86
C CYS A 234 -19.75 -18.99 0.58
N VAL A 235 -20.93 -19.51 0.92
CA VAL A 235 -21.18 -20.11 2.23
C VAL A 235 -20.29 -21.32 2.46
N ALA A 236 -20.19 -22.22 1.47
CA ALA A 236 -19.33 -23.40 1.58
C ALA A 236 -17.84 -23.05 1.76
N LEU A 237 -17.35 -22.03 1.05
CA LEU A 237 -15.97 -21.54 1.18
C LEU A 237 -15.73 -20.80 2.50
N ALA A 238 -16.72 -20.06 3.00
CA ALA A 238 -16.62 -19.37 4.28
C ALA A 238 -16.60 -20.36 5.46
N GLU A 239 -17.40 -21.42 5.40
CA GLU A 239 -17.35 -22.54 6.35
C GLU A 239 -15.99 -23.28 6.29
N ALA A 240 -15.32 -23.25 5.13
CA ALA A 240 -13.97 -23.79 4.95
C ALA A 240 -12.84 -22.82 5.36
N GLY A 241 -13.13 -21.53 5.63
CA GLY A 241 -12.20 -20.56 6.24
C GLY A 241 -11.53 -19.49 5.35
N SER A 242 -12.08 -19.10 4.20
CA SER A 242 -11.27 -18.44 3.13
C SER A 242 -11.42 -16.92 2.83
N ALA A 243 -11.84 -15.98 3.72
CA ALA A 243 -11.85 -14.54 3.33
C ALA A 243 -11.66 -13.49 4.46
N ASN A 244 -11.07 -12.33 4.12
CA ASN A 244 -10.85 -11.15 4.99
C ASN A 244 -11.63 -9.91 4.46
N PRO A 245 -12.69 -9.43 5.15
CA PRO A 245 -13.57 -8.33 4.71
C PRO A 245 -12.99 -6.91 4.81
N ALA A 246 -11.93 -6.69 5.59
CA ALA A 246 -11.48 -5.35 5.96
C ALA A 246 -11.00 -4.47 4.76
N GLY A 247 -10.60 -5.10 3.66
CA GLY A 247 -10.10 -4.38 2.47
C GLY A 247 -11.19 -3.72 1.59
N ILE A 248 -12.47 -4.09 1.74
CA ILE A 248 -13.54 -3.63 0.82
C ILE A 248 -14.09 -2.24 1.20
N CYS A 249 -14.10 -1.90 2.49
CA CYS A 249 -14.75 -0.69 2.99
C CYS A 249 -13.80 0.48 3.25
N ALA A 250 -12.50 0.31 3.00
CA ALA A 250 -11.54 1.40 3.14
C ALA A 250 -11.90 2.56 2.18
N ASP A 251 -12.05 3.77 2.75
CA ASP A 251 -12.22 5.04 2.03
C ASP A 251 -13.45 5.16 1.10
N LEU A 252 -14.48 4.32 1.30
CA LEU A 252 -15.68 4.31 0.47
C LEU A 252 -16.49 5.61 0.62
N GLY A 253 -16.54 6.42 -0.45
CA GLY A 253 -17.31 7.68 -0.51
C GLY A 253 -16.49 8.94 -0.21
N SER A 254 -15.29 8.80 0.34
CA SER A 254 -14.26 9.85 0.43
C SER A 254 -13.26 9.75 -0.72
N SER A 255 -12.88 8.54 -1.11
CA SER A 255 -12.10 8.24 -2.31
C SER A 255 -12.97 7.49 -3.34
N TRP A 256 -13.18 8.10 -4.50
CA TRP A 256 -13.92 7.48 -5.60
C TRP A 256 -12.96 6.68 -6.48
N ILE A 257 -12.59 5.47 -6.03
CA ILE A 257 -11.60 4.61 -6.69
C ILE A 257 -11.93 4.36 -8.18
N PHE A 258 -13.21 4.37 -8.57
CA PHE A 258 -13.59 4.22 -9.98
C PHE A 258 -13.10 5.36 -10.88
N LEU A 259 -12.79 6.55 -10.34
CA LEU A 259 -12.18 7.63 -11.13
C LEU A 259 -10.75 7.26 -11.57
N ALA A 260 -10.12 6.26 -10.96
CA ALA A 260 -8.86 5.67 -11.41
C ALA A 260 -9.05 4.65 -12.55
N THR A 261 -10.30 4.34 -12.95
CA THR A 261 -10.58 3.45 -14.08
C THR A 261 -10.24 4.18 -15.38
N ALA A 262 -9.32 3.62 -16.17
CA ALA A 262 -8.86 4.26 -17.39
C ALA A 262 -9.50 3.65 -18.64
N LEU A 263 -9.77 4.51 -19.64
CA LEU A 263 -10.05 4.05 -21.00
C LEU A 263 -8.75 3.57 -21.64
N LYS A 264 -8.84 2.45 -22.34
CA LYS A 264 -7.73 1.84 -23.07
C LYS A 264 -7.70 2.42 -24.49
N PRO A 265 -6.78 3.35 -24.83
CA PRO A 265 -6.61 3.83 -26.21
C PRO A 265 -6.15 2.72 -27.18
N PHE A 266 -5.42 1.72 -26.68
CA PHE A 266 -4.90 0.60 -27.48
C PHE A 266 -5.49 -0.73 -27.02
N PRO A 267 -5.69 -1.72 -27.91
CA PRO A 267 -6.24 -3.03 -27.54
C PRO A 267 -5.21 -3.93 -26.83
N ALA A 268 -4.49 -3.41 -25.83
CA ALA A 268 -3.40 -4.06 -25.10
C ALA A 268 -3.65 -4.09 -23.57
N CYS A 269 -2.84 -4.85 -22.82
CA CYS A 269 -2.84 -4.80 -21.36
C CYS A 269 -2.67 -3.35 -20.85
N ARG A 270 -3.40 -2.93 -19.80
CA ARG A 270 -3.42 -1.52 -19.33
C ARG A 270 -2.02 -0.98 -19.05
N MET A 271 -1.14 -1.82 -18.53
CA MET A 271 0.21 -1.47 -18.11
C MET A 271 1.17 -1.16 -19.27
N THR A 272 0.82 -1.50 -20.52
CA THR A 272 1.70 -1.28 -21.68
C THR A 272 1.39 0.00 -22.45
N HIS A 273 0.29 0.70 -22.13
CA HIS A 273 -0.24 1.79 -22.95
C HIS A 273 0.66 3.03 -23.01
N ALA A 274 1.23 3.43 -21.88
CA ALA A 274 2.17 4.56 -21.87
C ALA A 274 3.43 4.26 -22.69
N ALA A 275 3.91 3.02 -22.62
CA ALA A 275 5.08 2.59 -23.38
C ALA A 275 4.78 2.50 -24.89
N ILE A 276 3.58 2.05 -25.28
CA ILE A 276 3.08 2.10 -26.67
C ILE A 276 3.13 3.53 -27.22
N GLU A 277 2.62 4.50 -26.46
CA GLU A 277 2.53 5.90 -26.88
C GLU A 277 3.91 6.57 -26.99
N ILE A 278 4.82 6.31 -26.03
CA ILE A 278 6.20 6.84 -26.05
C ILE A 278 7.02 6.21 -27.18
N ALA A 279 6.88 4.91 -27.41
CA ALA A 279 7.56 4.20 -28.49
C ALA A 279 7.20 4.77 -29.86
N ALA A 280 5.90 4.97 -30.12
CA ALA A 280 5.42 5.55 -31.37
C ALA A 280 5.94 6.99 -31.62
N ARG A 281 6.20 7.76 -30.54
CA ARG A 281 6.72 9.14 -30.63
C ARG A 281 8.24 9.24 -30.79
N THR A 282 8.99 8.20 -30.41
CA THR A 282 10.46 8.24 -30.30
C THR A 282 11.16 7.59 -31.52
N ALA A 283 10.41 7.14 -32.52
CA ALA A 283 10.93 6.41 -33.69
C ALA A 283 11.76 7.29 -34.67
N ALA A 284 12.97 7.67 -34.26
CA ALA A 284 14.05 8.16 -35.12
C ALA A 284 15.42 7.88 -34.47
N GLN A 285 15.91 6.64 -34.56
CA GLN A 285 17.34 6.21 -34.60
C GLN A 285 17.48 4.72 -34.23
N GLU A 286 18.22 3.96 -35.05
CA GLU A 286 18.45 2.50 -34.91
C GLU A 286 19.84 2.15 -34.34
N ALA A 287 19.94 1.06 -33.56
CA ALA A 287 21.11 0.15 -33.45
C ALA A 287 20.85 -1.08 -32.51
N PRO A 288 21.34 -2.31 -32.83
CA PRO A 288 20.93 -3.65 -32.30
C PRO A 288 21.66 -4.10 -31.01
N GLY A 289 21.30 -5.12 -30.19
CA GLY A 289 20.20 -6.12 -30.07
C GLY A 289 20.65 -7.36 -29.23
N MET A 290 19.81 -7.92 -28.33
CA MET A 290 19.77 -9.36 -27.90
C MET A 290 18.46 -9.80 -27.14
N MET A 291 17.89 -10.96 -27.50
CA MET A 291 16.46 -11.40 -27.40
C MET A 291 15.73 -11.48 -26.04
N PRO A 292 14.38 -11.26 -26.05
CA PRO A 292 13.44 -12.09 -25.27
C PRO A 292 12.29 -12.73 -26.10
N GLU A 293 11.45 -13.50 -25.39
CA GLU A 293 10.66 -14.70 -25.75
C GLU A 293 9.65 -14.68 -26.92
N LYS A 294 9.34 -15.90 -27.40
CA LYS A 294 8.56 -16.21 -28.61
C LYS A 294 7.08 -15.88 -28.45
N ILE A 295 6.62 -14.83 -29.13
CA ILE A 295 5.20 -14.50 -29.33
C ILE A 295 4.61 -15.50 -30.33
N SER A 296 3.60 -16.28 -29.90
CA SER A 296 3.01 -17.34 -30.74
C SER A 296 1.49 -17.24 -30.90
N THR A 297 0.82 -16.49 -30.04
CA THR A 297 -0.63 -16.28 -30.07
C THR A 297 -1.00 -14.80 -29.90
N ILE A 298 -2.21 -14.41 -30.32
CA ILE A 298 -2.74 -13.06 -30.09
C ILE A 298 -2.72 -12.72 -28.60
N VAL A 299 -2.94 -13.70 -27.73
CA VAL A 299 -2.89 -13.53 -26.28
C VAL A 299 -1.44 -13.23 -25.84
N ASP A 300 -0.45 -13.99 -26.34
CA ASP A 300 0.97 -13.71 -26.04
C ASP A 300 1.35 -12.28 -26.45
N ALA A 301 0.87 -11.84 -27.61
CA ALA A 301 1.06 -10.48 -28.13
C ALA A 301 0.37 -9.42 -27.26
N GLN A 302 -0.88 -9.64 -26.85
CA GLN A 302 -1.66 -8.71 -26.01
C GLN A 302 -1.06 -8.47 -24.62
N PHE A 303 -0.35 -9.46 -24.09
CA PHE A 303 0.24 -9.43 -22.75
C PHE A 303 1.77 -9.25 -22.75
N SER A 304 2.41 -9.14 -23.91
CA SER A 304 3.84 -8.87 -24.03
C SER A 304 4.12 -7.37 -24.17
N ILE A 305 4.68 -6.76 -23.13
CA ILE A 305 5.14 -5.36 -23.17
C ILE A 305 6.20 -5.14 -24.27
N TYR A 306 7.06 -6.13 -24.50
CA TYR A 306 8.08 -6.11 -25.56
C TYR A 306 7.43 -6.01 -26.94
N TYR A 307 6.46 -6.88 -27.21
CA TYR A 307 5.73 -6.91 -28.48
C TYR A 307 4.97 -5.61 -28.72
N GLN A 308 4.25 -5.12 -27.71
CA GLN A 308 3.40 -3.94 -27.83
C GLN A 308 4.23 -2.69 -28.15
N ILE A 309 5.37 -2.52 -27.47
CA ILE A 309 6.30 -1.41 -27.72
C ILE A 309 6.92 -1.55 -29.12
N ALA A 310 7.41 -2.75 -29.48
CA ALA A 310 8.04 -2.99 -30.78
C ALA A 310 7.06 -2.80 -31.94
N ALA A 311 5.84 -3.33 -31.85
CA ALA A 311 4.81 -3.18 -32.87
C ALA A 311 4.39 -1.73 -33.06
N SER A 312 4.22 -1.01 -31.95
CA SER A 312 3.87 0.43 -31.98
C SER A 312 5.00 1.29 -32.51
N TRP A 313 6.26 0.90 -32.28
CA TRP A 313 7.43 1.55 -32.87
C TRP A 313 7.51 1.35 -34.39
N VAL A 314 7.18 0.15 -34.89
CA VAL A 314 7.27 -0.18 -36.32
C VAL A 314 6.09 0.36 -37.12
N PHE A 315 4.88 0.27 -36.58
CA PHE A 315 3.63 0.52 -37.31
C PHE A 315 2.86 1.76 -36.83
N GLY A 316 3.35 2.42 -35.79
CA GLY A 316 2.61 3.49 -35.12
C GLY A 316 1.44 2.96 -34.29
N CYS A 317 0.77 3.86 -33.58
CA CYS A 317 -0.27 3.51 -32.61
C CYS A 317 -1.70 3.51 -33.20
N GLU A 318 -1.87 3.91 -34.46
CA GLU A 318 -3.17 4.01 -35.16
C GLU A 318 -3.64 2.70 -35.79
N ILE A 319 -2.78 1.67 -35.84
CA ILE A 319 -3.06 0.37 -36.46
C ILE A 319 -4.19 -0.42 -35.75
N GLY A 320 -4.59 -0.01 -34.55
CA GLY A 320 -5.77 -0.55 -33.86
C GLY A 320 -5.68 -2.07 -33.65
N TRP A 321 -6.75 -2.80 -33.98
CA TRP A 321 -6.81 -4.25 -33.82
C TRP A 321 -5.93 -5.01 -34.82
N ASP A 322 -5.59 -4.38 -35.96
CA ASP A 322 -4.79 -5.00 -37.01
C ASP A 322 -3.33 -5.23 -36.60
N VAL A 323 -2.92 -4.66 -35.46
CA VAL A 323 -1.64 -4.99 -34.80
C VAL A 323 -1.53 -6.49 -34.52
N TYR A 324 -2.65 -7.19 -34.32
CA TYR A 324 -2.68 -8.64 -34.06
C TYR A 324 -2.93 -9.50 -35.30
N SER A 325 -2.86 -8.91 -36.50
CA SER A 325 -2.97 -9.71 -37.73
C SER A 325 -1.80 -10.68 -37.85
N ASP A 326 -2.04 -11.84 -38.48
CA ASP A 326 -1.00 -12.85 -38.71
C ASP A 326 0.22 -12.26 -39.41
N GLN A 327 0.03 -11.25 -40.27
CA GLN A 327 1.10 -10.56 -40.98
C GLN A 327 1.95 -9.66 -40.06
N VAL A 328 1.33 -8.92 -39.14
CA VAL A 328 2.04 -8.02 -38.22
C VAL A 328 2.72 -8.81 -37.12
N MET A 329 2.06 -9.82 -36.55
CA MET A 329 2.63 -10.64 -35.48
C MET A 329 3.90 -11.41 -35.88
N VAL A 330 4.09 -11.69 -37.18
CA VAL A 330 5.29 -12.35 -37.70
C VAL A 330 6.28 -11.39 -38.36
N ASP A 331 6.09 -10.06 -38.24
CA ASP A 331 6.99 -9.08 -38.85
C ASP A 331 8.38 -9.17 -38.19
N PRO A 332 9.46 -9.42 -38.96
CA PRO A 332 10.79 -9.61 -38.42
C PRO A 332 11.34 -8.38 -37.69
N ARG A 333 10.89 -7.17 -38.02
CA ARG A 333 11.32 -5.92 -37.36
C ARG A 333 10.79 -5.83 -35.92
N ILE A 334 9.60 -6.37 -35.67
CA ILE A 334 9.03 -6.46 -34.32
C ILE A 334 9.87 -7.42 -33.48
N ALA A 335 10.15 -8.61 -34.01
CA ALA A 335 10.97 -9.60 -33.32
C ALA A 335 12.35 -9.03 -32.96
N GLU A 336 12.97 -8.28 -33.88
CA GLU A 336 14.25 -7.59 -33.65
C GLU A 336 14.14 -6.51 -32.56
N LEU A 337 13.12 -5.65 -32.59
CA LEU A 337 12.95 -4.59 -31.58
C LEU A 337 12.61 -5.14 -30.19
N CYS A 338 11.85 -6.24 -30.09
CA CYS A 338 11.63 -6.95 -28.83
C CYS A 338 12.97 -7.27 -28.14
N THR A 339 14.01 -7.64 -28.91
CA THR A 339 15.37 -7.91 -28.42
C THR A 339 16.12 -6.71 -27.84
N ARG A 340 15.54 -5.51 -27.89
CA ARG A 340 16.19 -4.28 -27.47
C ARG A 340 15.47 -3.63 -26.29
N ILE A 341 14.31 -4.16 -25.91
CA ILE A 341 13.47 -3.61 -24.86
C ILE A 341 13.86 -4.27 -23.54
N THR A 342 14.27 -3.47 -22.56
CA THR A 342 14.52 -3.90 -21.19
C THR A 342 13.39 -3.39 -20.30
N VAL A 343 12.88 -4.23 -19.40
CA VAL A 343 11.77 -3.91 -18.49
C VAL A 343 12.24 -4.18 -17.07
N ALA A 344 12.17 -3.17 -16.21
CA ALA A 344 12.49 -3.28 -14.79
C ALA A 344 11.28 -2.85 -13.94
N ALA A 345 11.07 -3.52 -12.80
CA ALA A 345 10.02 -3.17 -11.84
C ALA A 345 10.54 -2.12 -10.83
N ASP A 346 9.70 -1.15 -10.46
CA ASP A 346 10.05 0.01 -9.61
C ASP A 346 10.28 -0.33 -8.10
N GLY A 347 10.35 -1.63 -7.76
CA GLY A 347 10.77 -2.11 -6.44
C GLY A 347 12.22 -2.62 -6.38
N GLU A 348 12.93 -2.63 -7.51
CA GLU A 348 14.24 -3.29 -7.64
C GLU A 348 15.32 -2.68 -6.73
N VAL A 349 15.39 -1.34 -6.62
CA VAL A 349 16.34 -0.66 -5.70
C VAL A 349 16.12 -1.12 -4.26
N GLY A 350 14.84 -1.18 -3.86
CA GLY A 350 14.43 -1.67 -2.55
C GLY A 350 14.80 -3.13 -2.37
N PHE A 351 14.45 -3.98 -3.33
CA PHE A 351 14.75 -5.41 -3.29
C PHE A 351 16.25 -5.69 -3.16
N GLN A 352 17.11 -4.97 -3.89
CA GLN A 352 18.56 -5.07 -3.77
C GLN A 352 19.07 -4.65 -2.39
N HIS A 353 18.56 -3.56 -1.83
CA HIS A 353 18.86 -3.16 -0.45
C HIS A 353 18.46 -4.26 0.53
N GLY A 354 17.20 -4.72 0.49
CA GLY A 354 16.68 -5.73 1.41
C GLY A 354 17.39 -7.08 1.28
N ALA A 355 17.67 -7.53 0.06
CA ALA A 355 18.33 -8.81 -0.20
C ALA A 355 19.83 -8.76 0.14
N GLY A 356 20.52 -7.66 -0.21
CA GLY A 356 21.95 -7.48 0.02
C GLY A 356 22.31 -7.23 1.48
N ALA A 357 21.40 -6.64 2.26
CA ALA A 357 21.62 -6.30 3.67
C ALA A 357 20.60 -6.96 4.62
N ARG A 358 20.08 -8.14 4.24
CA ARG A 358 19.01 -8.82 4.99
C ARG A 358 19.29 -8.90 6.49
N ASN A 359 20.46 -9.38 6.89
CA ASN A 359 20.78 -9.54 8.31
C ASN A 359 20.80 -8.20 9.06
N GLN A 360 21.33 -7.16 8.43
CA GLN A 360 21.38 -5.81 8.98
C GLN A 360 19.98 -5.19 9.07
N VAL A 361 19.08 -5.46 8.11
CA VAL A 361 17.67 -5.02 8.19
C VAL A 361 16.99 -5.64 9.41
N HIS A 362 17.15 -6.95 9.62
CA HIS A 362 16.63 -7.63 10.81
C HIS A 362 17.26 -7.07 12.10
N GLY A 363 18.57 -6.76 12.07
CA GLY A 363 19.27 -6.11 13.17
C GLY A 363 18.69 -4.72 13.51
N SER A 364 18.44 -3.89 12.50
CA SER A 364 17.79 -2.58 12.67
C SER A 364 16.40 -2.72 13.26
N ILE A 365 15.58 -3.66 12.78
CA ILE A 365 14.23 -3.90 13.29
C ILE A 365 14.29 -4.30 14.78
N ALA A 366 15.14 -5.27 15.13
CA ALA A 366 15.29 -5.73 16.52
C ALA A 366 15.78 -4.60 17.44
N PHE A 367 16.71 -3.78 16.96
CA PHE A 367 17.17 -2.59 17.68
C PHE A 367 16.03 -1.60 17.95
N TYR A 368 15.24 -1.25 16.92
CA TYR A 368 14.14 -0.30 17.05
C TYR A 368 12.97 -0.85 17.86
N GLU A 369 12.70 -2.15 17.78
CA GLU A 369 11.71 -2.80 18.64
C GLU A 369 12.06 -2.60 20.12
N ASN A 370 13.31 -2.87 20.50
CA ASN A 370 13.76 -2.64 21.87
C ASN A 370 13.75 -1.15 22.25
N LEU A 371 14.16 -0.28 21.34
CA LEU A 371 14.16 1.17 21.57
C LEU A 371 12.74 1.69 21.82
N PHE A 372 11.78 1.40 20.95
CA PHE A 372 10.41 1.89 21.10
C PHE A 372 9.71 1.31 22.34
N GLN A 373 10.03 0.06 22.70
CA GLN A 373 9.51 -0.55 23.91
C GLN A 373 10.04 0.14 25.17
N THR A 374 11.29 0.59 25.17
CA THR A 374 11.95 1.22 26.33
C THR A 374 11.69 2.72 26.42
N THR A 375 11.62 3.42 25.30
CA THR A 375 11.50 4.89 25.24
C THR A 375 10.07 5.39 25.04
N CYS A 376 9.22 4.60 24.38
CA CYS A 376 7.84 4.99 24.06
C CYS A 376 6.78 4.06 24.68
N ALA A 377 7.20 2.98 25.35
CA ALA A 377 6.31 1.91 25.84
C ALA A 377 5.43 1.29 24.74
N LEU A 378 5.94 1.29 23.50
CA LEU A 378 5.27 0.69 22.34
C LEU A 378 5.94 -0.63 21.99
N ASN A 379 5.17 -1.72 22.02
CA ASN A 379 5.60 -2.98 21.43
C ASN A 379 5.51 -2.90 19.91
N TRP A 380 6.13 -3.86 19.21
CA TRP A 380 6.23 -3.82 17.74
C TRP A 380 4.86 -3.77 17.04
N ASP A 381 3.85 -4.46 17.57
CA ASP A 381 2.49 -4.40 17.01
C ASP A 381 1.90 -2.98 17.03
N LYS A 382 2.08 -2.24 18.13
CA LYS A 382 1.66 -0.85 18.22
C LYS A 382 2.49 0.06 17.33
N VAL A 383 3.80 -0.20 17.21
CA VAL A 383 4.69 0.51 16.28
C VAL A 383 4.20 0.34 14.84
N ARG A 384 3.86 -0.88 14.41
CA ARG A 384 3.25 -1.14 13.09
C ARG A 384 1.90 -0.45 12.93
N GLY A 385 1.10 -0.39 14.00
CA GLY A 385 -0.13 0.41 14.06
C GLY A 385 0.11 1.89 13.77
N GLU A 386 1.11 2.50 14.40
CA GLU A 386 1.50 3.88 14.11
C GLU A 386 2.04 4.06 12.69
N ALA A 387 2.92 3.16 12.24
CA ALA A 387 3.48 3.16 10.89
C ALA A 387 2.40 3.07 9.80
N SER A 388 1.35 2.29 10.03
CA SER A 388 0.25 2.10 9.07
C SER A 388 -0.47 3.41 8.71
N LYS A 389 -0.48 4.40 9.62
CA LYS A 389 -1.14 5.70 9.40
C LYS A 389 -0.48 6.51 8.27
N TYR A 390 0.78 6.21 7.95
CA TYR A 390 1.53 6.89 6.90
C TYR A 390 1.30 6.26 5.52
N VAL A 391 0.86 5.00 5.44
CA VAL A 391 0.84 4.24 4.17
C VAL A 391 -0.03 4.92 3.10
N THR A 392 -1.24 5.35 3.45
CA THR A 392 -2.15 6.03 2.50
C THR A 392 -1.56 7.34 2.01
N ALA A 393 -1.03 8.17 2.92
CA ALA A 393 -0.41 9.44 2.54
C ALA A 393 0.82 9.24 1.65
N LEU A 394 1.65 8.22 1.93
CA LEU A 394 2.81 7.90 1.10
C LEU A 394 2.43 7.38 -0.27
N GLN A 395 1.33 6.62 -0.38
CA GLN A 395 0.79 6.17 -1.65
C GLN A 395 0.39 7.34 -2.55
N ASP A 396 -0.12 8.43 -1.95
CA ASP A 396 -0.56 9.62 -2.67
C ASP A 396 0.59 10.61 -2.94
N LEU A 397 1.44 10.88 -1.95
CA LEU A 397 2.52 11.86 -2.04
C LEU A 397 3.72 11.35 -2.84
N CYS A 398 4.10 10.09 -2.62
CA CYS A 398 5.34 9.52 -3.14
C CYS A 398 5.22 8.00 -3.36
N PRO A 399 4.35 7.55 -4.30
CA PRO A 399 4.07 6.12 -4.52
C PRO A 399 5.33 5.28 -4.76
N ARG A 400 6.34 5.85 -5.43
CA ARG A 400 7.62 5.16 -5.68
C ARG A 400 8.38 4.81 -4.39
N TYR A 401 8.37 5.67 -3.38
CA TYR A 401 9.04 5.36 -2.12
C TYR A 401 8.35 4.21 -1.39
N LEU A 402 7.02 4.13 -1.49
CA LEU A 402 6.28 3.00 -0.94
C LEU A 402 6.60 1.70 -1.68
N GLU A 403 6.71 1.72 -3.00
CA GLU A 403 7.12 0.56 -3.80
C GLU A 403 8.57 0.13 -3.54
N GLU A 404 9.49 1.09 -3.35
CA GLU A 404 10.85 0.79 -2.92
C GLU A 404 10.85 0.11 -1.55
N MET A 405 10.07 0.60 -0.59
CA MET A 405 9.93 -0.05 0.72
C MET A 405 9.28 -1.44 0.63
N ARG A 406 8.34 -1.67 -0.30
CA ARG A 406 7.80 -3.01 -0.57
C ARG A 406 8.88 -3.95 -1.10
N GLY A 407 9.67 -3.49 -2.08
CA GLY A 407 10.80 -4.22 -2.61
C GLY A 407 11.80 -4.58 -1.50
N LEU A 408 12.10 -3.62 -0.63
CA LEU A 408 13.00 -3.81 0.52
C LEU A 408 12.46 -4.87 1.48
N ALA A 409 11.18 -4.78 1.86
CA ALA A 409 10.53 -5.76 2.72
C ALA A 409 10.60 -7.16 2.10
N GLN A 410 10.32 -7.27 0.80
CA GLN A 410 10.42 -8.53 0.05
C GLN A 410 11.86 -9.08 0.03
N GLY A 411 12.86 -8.23 -0.23
CA GLY A 411 14.26 -8.63 -0.27
C GLY A 411 14.77 -9.11 1.11
N ALA A 412 14.35 -8.42 2.16
CA ALA A 412 14.71 -8.74 3.54
C ALA A 412 13.88 -9.89 4.15
N GLY A 413 12.75 -10.26 3.55
CA GLY A 413 11.84 -11.28 4.07
C GLY A 413 11.11 -10.83 5.34
N VAL A 414 10.65 -9.58 5.37
CA VAL A 414 9.88 -8.96 6.46
C VAL A 414 8.61 -8.33 5.89
N GLU A 415 7.72 -7.82 6.74
CA GLU A 415 6.48 -7.18 6.30
C GLU A 415 6.73 -5.71 5.91
N LEU A 416 5.91 -5.17 5.00
CA LEU A 416 6.02 -3.76 4.58
C LEU A 416 5.99 -2.80 5.78
N LEU A 417 5.10 -3.06 6.74
CA LEU A 417 4.96 -2.19 7.91
C LEU A 417 6.20 -2.20 8.82
N ASP A 418 7.03 -3.24 8.78
CA ASP A 418 8.31 -3.25 9.49
C ASP A 418 9.27 -2.22 8.89
N ILE A 419 9.30 -2.14 7.55
CA ILE A 419 10.13 -1.18 6.82
C ILE A 419 9.57 0.24 6.93
N VAL A 420 8.24 0.41 6.85
CA VAL A 420 7.63 1.73 7.07
C VAL A 420 7.93 2.22 8.49
N ALA A 421 7.82 1.35 9.51
CA ALA A 421 8.10 1.69 10.91
C ALA A 421 9.52 2.27 11.11
N ILE A 422 10.54 1.63 10.56
CA ILE A 422 11.92 2.14 10.67
C ILE A 422 12.17 3.39 9.81
N ASN A 423 11.38 3.64 8.76
CA ASN A 423 11.46 4.89 7.98
C ASN A 423 10.67 6.06 8.62
N VAL A 424 9.74 5.78 9.54
CA VAL A 424 9.04 6.78 10.36
C VAL A 424 9.54 6.82 11.82
N ARG A 425 10.72 6.25 12.08
CA ARG A 425 11.29 6.14 13.43
C ARG A 425 11.43 7.47 14.15
N THR A 426 11.66 8.55 13.41
CA THR A 426 11.92 9.88 13.96
C THR A 426 10.62 10.46 14.50
N GLU A 427 9.54 10.29 13.75
CA GLU A 427 8.18 10.65 14.15
C GLU A 427 7.76 9.89 15.42
N ILE A 428 8.02 8.58 15.47
CA ILE A 428 7.66 7.76 16.64
C ILE A 428 8.51 8.14 17.86
N THR A 429 9.83 8.21 17.72
CA THR A 429 10.74 8.48 18.85
C THR A 429 10.59 9.89 19.39
N PHE A 430 10.55 10.89 18.51
CA PHE A 430 10.69 12.30 18.89
C PHE A 430 9.40 13.11 18.81
N GLY A 431 8.38 12.63 18.09
CA GLY A 431 7.12 13.36 17.88
C GLY A 431 5.90 12.79 18.64
N LEU A 432 5.84 11.46 18.85
CA LEU A 432 4.70 10.76 19.45
C LEU A 432 4.75 10.60 20.98
N TYR A 433 5.69 11.25 21.70
CA TYR A 433 5.75 11.11 23.15
C TYR A 433 4.45 11.62 23.83
N ILE A 434 3.70 10.71 24.47
CA ILE A 434 2.42 10.97 25.16
C ILE A 434 2.64 10.93 26.68
N GLU A 435 2.34 12.03 27.38
CA GLU A 435 1.95 12.11 28.81
C GLU A 435 2.66 11.21 29.85
N GLN A 436 3.88 10.74 29.58
CA GLN A 436 4.79 10.11 30.54
C GLN A 436 6.09 10.93 30.61
N PRO A 437 6.06 12.10 31.28
CA PRO A 437 7.22 12.99 31.40
C PRO A 437 8.43 12.35 32.13
N GLU A 438 8.23 11.17 32.73
CA GLU A 438 9.20 10.43 33.53
C GLU A 438 10.16 9.56 32.68
N LEU A 439 9.93 9.37 31.38
CA LEU A 439 10.81 8.58 30.50
C LEU A 439 11.76 9.52 29.73
N PRO A 440 13.01 9.71 30.20
CA PRO A 440 13.98 10.56 29.50
C PRO A 440 14.37 9.91 28.17
N ILE A 441 14.05 10.58 27.07
CA ILE A 441 14.76 10.35 25.80
C ILE A 441 15.88 11.39 25.81
N GLU A 442 17.02 11.04 26.39
CA GLU A 442 18.26 11.83 26.39
C GLU A 442 19.28 11.18 25.43
N MET A 443 18.81 10.75 24.26
CA MET A 443 19.56 9.90 23.33
C MET A 443 19.60 10.56 21.95
N ASP A 444 20.68 11.30 21.67
CA ASP A 444 21.14 11.74 20.34
C ASP A 444 22.52 12.40 20.57
N GLY A 445 22.99 13.24 19.65
CA GLY A 445 24.26 13.96 19.73
C GLY A 445 24.73 14.57 18.41
N CYS A 446 23.92 14.47 17.35
CA CYS A 446 24.31 14.90 16.02
C CYS A 446 24.63 16.40 15.95
N THR A 447 25.70 16.77 15.24
CA THR A 447 26.03 18.16 14.90
C THR A 447 26.24 18.26 13.39
N SER A 448 25.55 19.17 12.71
CA SER A 448 25.69 19.39 11.26
C SER A 448 26.19 20.79 10.96
N ILE A 449 26.98 20.90 9.90
CA ILE A 449 27.71 22.12 9.53
C ILE A 449 27.67 22.30 8.02
N ALA A 450 27.43 23.53 7.57
CA ALA A 450 27.78 23.97 6.23
C ALA A 450 28.77 25.14 6.32
N LEU A 451 29.80 25.13 5.48
CA LEU A 451 30.81 26.18 5.37
C LEU A 451 31.04 26.54 3.91
N LYS A 452 30.87 27.82 3.57
CA LYS A 452 31.23 28.40 2.27
C LYS A 452 32.19 29.57 2.47
N SER A 453 33.47 29.27 2.54
CA SER A 453 34.51 30.31 2.58
C SER A 453 34.67 31.03 1.24
N PRO A 454 35.08 32.31 1.22
CA PRO A 454 35.40 33.03 -0.01
C PRO A 454 36.44 32.27 -0.87
N GLY A 455 36.07 31.95 -2.12
CA GLY A 455 36.94 31.24 -3.07
C GLY A 455 37.13 29.73 -2.80
N GLY A 456 36.51 29.18 -1.75
CA GLY A 456 36.54 27.74 -1.44
C GLY A 456 35.33 26.96 -1.95
N PRO A 457 35.39 25.61 -1.90
CA PRO A 457 34.22 24.77 -2.15
C PRO A 457 33.14 25.02 -1.08
N LEU A 458 31.90 24.58 -1.35
CA LEU A 458 30.93 24.46 -0.28
C LEU A 458 31.12 23.10 0.40
N LEU A 459 31.39 23.14 1.70
CA LEU A 459 31.57 21.97 2.53
C LEU A 459 30.32 21.73 3.37
N LEU A 460 29.84 20.48 3.38
CA LEU A 460 28.72 20.04 4.21
C LEU A 460 29.17 18.84 5.03
N ALA A 461 28.98 18.86 6.35
CA ALA A 461 29.53 17.83 7.23
C ALA A 461 28.64 17.53 8.42
N GLN A 462 28.75 16.32 8.96
CA GLN A 462 28.00 15.88 10.11
C GLN A 462 28.67 14.72 10.87
N ASN A 463 28.65 14.74 12.21
CA ASN A 463 28.74 13.53 13.03
C ASN A 463 27.34 12.95 13.26
N TRP A 464 27.22 11.64 13.17
CA TRP A 464 26.00 10.93 13.53
C TRP A 464 26.23 10.15 14.82
N ASP A 465 25.62 10.65 15.90
CA ASP A 465 25.70 10.05 17.22
C ASP A 465 24.44 9.25 17.50
N TRP A 466 24.63 7.97 17.82
CA TRP A 466 23.53 7.06 18.12
C TRP A 466 23.98 5.91 19.02
N MET A 467 23.09 5.00 19.38
CA MET A 467 23.41 3.84 20.21
C MET A 467 24.29 2.84 19.46
N LYS A 468 25.40 2.40 20.09
CA LYS A 468 26.43 1.53 19.49
C LYS A 468 25.89 0.21 18.95
N GLU A 469 24.80 -0.28 19.50
CA GLU A 469 24.06 -1.46 19.04
C GLU A 469 23.61 -1.36 17.57
N GLN A 470 23.45 -0.14 17.05
CA GLN A 470 23.06 0.09 15.66
C GLN A 470 24.23 0.14 14.68
N ALA A 471 25.47 0.27 15.17
CA ALA A 471 26.68 0.36 14.32
C ALA A 471 26.84 -0.82 13.35
N PRO A 472 26.58 -2.10 13.72
CA PRO A 472 26.67 -3.23 12.79
C PRO A 472 25.64 -3.20 11.65
N ASN A 473 24.60 -2.37 11.77
CA ASN A 473 23.50 -2.28 10.80
C ASN A 473 23.64 -1.08 9.86
N LEU A 474 24.75 -0.33 9.94
CA LEU A 474 25.02 0.78 9.03
C LEU A 474 25.48 0.29 7.66
N LEU A 475 25.05 1.01 6.62
CA LEU A 475 25.36 0.75 5.22
C LEU A 475 25.79 2.04 4.52
N VAL A 476 26.67 1.89 3.55
CA VAL A 476 26.83 2.87 2.48
C VAL A 476 26.05 2.37 1.27
N CYS A 477 25.06 3.14 0.83
CA CYS A 477 24.27 2.82 -0.34
C CYS A 477 24.65 3.74 -1.49
N HIS A 478 25.04 3.15 -2.63
CA HIS A 478 25.19 3.84 -3.90
C HIS A 478 23.99 3.51 -4.78
N ILE A 479 23.14 4.49 -5.04
CA ILE A 479 21.86 4.29 -5.73
C ILE A 479 21.94 4.93 -7.12
N SER A 480 21.60 4.13 -8.12
CA SER A 480 21.51 4.52 -9.52
C SER A 480 20.25 3.91 -10.11
N GLN A 481 19.49 4.69 -10.87
CA GLN A 481 18.25 4.27 -11.50
C GLN A 481 18.32 4.58 -13.00
N PRO A 482 19.07 3.79 -13.79
CA PRO A 482 19.28 4.05 -15.21
C PRO A 482 17.96 4.16 -15.97
N GLY A 483 17.86 5.15 -16.85
CA GLY A 483 16.62 5.41 -17.62
C GLY A 483 15.62 6.33 -16.92
N THR A 484 15.94 6.84 -15.73
CA THR A 484 15.18 7.91 -15.05
C THR A 484 15.94 9.23 -15.06
N GLU A 485 15.25 10.34 -14.75
CA GLU A 485 15.90 11.65 -14.53
C GLU A 485 16.43 11.84 -13.10
N ILE A 486 16.31 10.81 -12.25
CA ILE A 486 16.73 10.84 -10.85
C ILE A 486 18.26 10.77 -10.82
N PRO A 487 18.94 11.74 -10.16
CA PRO A 487 20.39 11.72 -10.06
C PRO A 487 20.88 10.51 -9.27
N ARG A 488 22.02 9.95 -9.68
CA ARG A 488 22.76 8.99 -8.86
C ARG A 488 23.13 9.65 -7.54
N PHE A 489 22.97 8.94 -6.43
CA PHE A 489 23.30 9.47 -5.11
C PHE A 489 23.88 8.40 -4.19
N SER A 490 24.58 8.86 -3.16
CA SER A 490 25.28 8.03 -2.20
C SER A 490 24.92 8.52 -0.81
N MET A 491 24.59 7.60 0.08
CA MET A 491 24.25 7.92 1.46
C MET A 491 24.83 6.91 2.43
N VAL A 492 25.12 7.39 3.64
CA VAL A 492 25.32 6.53 4.81
C VAL A 492 23.98 6.41 5.50
N THR A 493 23.48 5.18 5.61
CA THR A 493 22.15 4.88 6.15
C THR A 493 22.19 3.72 7.12
N GLU A 494 21.06 3.48 7.75
CA GLU A 494 20.79 2.23 8.47
C GLU A 494 20.09 1.27 7.52
N ALA A 495 20.42 -0.01 7.60
CA ALA A 495 19.76 -1.03 6.80
C ALA A 495 18.25 -0.98 7.01
N GLY A 496 17.51 -0.85 5.90
CA GLY A 496 16.06 -0.69 5.89
C GLY A 496 15.55 0.75 5.79
N VAL A 497 16.40 1.76 5.99
CA VAL A 497 16.05 3.18 5.82
C VAL A 497 16.45 3.66 4.43
N ILE A 498 15.48 4.16 3.65
CA ILE A 498 15.67 4.50 2.23
C ILE A 498 16.18 5.93 2.00
N GLY A 499 16.25 6.77 3.03
CA GLY A 499 16.76 8.14 2.93
C GLY A 499 17.52 8.59 4.17
N LYS A 500 18.77 9.01 3.98
CA LYS A 500 19.67 9.44 5.05
C LYS A 500 20.71 10.45 4.54
N ILE A 501 21.85 10.56 5.23
CA ILE A 501 22.84 11.62 5.07
C ILE A 501 23.73 11.28 3.87
N GLY A 502 23.96 12.24 2.97
CA GLY A 502 24.72 11.98 1.75
C GLY A 502 24.63 13.09 0.71
N LEU A 503 25.09 12.77 -0.50
CA LEU A 503 25.12 13.67 -1.65
C LEU A 503 24.83 12.96 -2.97
N ASN A 504 24.51 13.74 -4.01
CA ASN A 504 24.23 13.25 -5.35
C ASN A 504 25.17 13.79 -6.44
N GLU A 505 25.04 13.24 -7.66
CA GLU A 505 25.89 13.61 -8.80
C GLU A 505 25.64 15.03 -9.35
N CYS A 506 24.58 15.69 -8.90
CA CYS A 506 24.34 17.11 -9.15
C CYS A 506 25.08 18.02 -8.15
N GLY A 507 25.69 17.45 -7.11
CA GLY A 507 26.33 18.20 -6.04
C GLY A 507 25.35 18.70 -4.98
N VAL A 508 24.15 18.13 -4.89
CA VAL A 508 23.21 18.41 -3.79
C VAL A 508 23.50 17.46 -2.63
N GLY A 509 23.65 17.99 -1.42
CA GLY A 509 23.92 17.25 -0.20
C GLY A 509 22.89 17.52 0.90
N VAL A 510 22.76 16.55 1.82
CA VAL A 510 21.83 16.65 2.96
C VAL A 510 22.42 16.09 4.25
N CYS A 511 22.19 16.81 5.35
CA CYS A 511 22.44 16.40 6.74
C CYS A 511 21.15 16.48 7.57
N LEU A 512 21.12 15.81 8.73
CA LEU A 512 19.93 15.71 9.58
C LEU A 512 20.25 15.75 11.07
N ASN A 513 19.60 16.64 11.80
CA ASN A 513 19.53 16.60 13.26
C ASN A 513 18.09 16.32 13.68
N ALA A 514 17.85 15.29 14.49
CA ALA A 514 16.54 15.06 15.06
C ALA A 514 16.23 16.15 16.11
N ILE A 515 14.98 16.60 16.17
CA ILE A 515 14.50 17.57 17.15
C ILE A 515 13.30 16.95 17.88
N LYS A 516 13.30 17.02 19.21
CA LYS A 516 12.18 16.54 20.01
C LYS A 516 11.17 17.64 20.20
N ALA A 517 10.27 17.82 19.24
CA ALA A 517 9.15 18.74 19.35
C ALA A 517 7.82 18.00 19.21
N ARG A 518 6.83 18.41 20.02
CA ARG A 518 5.56 17.69 20.15
C ARG A 518 4.77 17.70 18.84
N GLY A 519 4.26 16.52 18.45
CA GLY A 519 3.30 16.37 17.37
C GLY A 519 3.90 15.71 16.13
N VAL A 520 3.06 14.95 15.44
CA VAL A 520 3.34 14.38 14.12
C VAL A 520 2.14 14.54 13.20
N ASN A 521 2.37 14.58 11.89
CA ASN A 521 1.32 14.60 10.89
C ASN A 521 1.52 13.48 9.85
N PRO A 522 0.80 12.35 9.98
CA PRO A 522 0.91 11.23 9.03
C PRO A 522 0.52 11.57 7.59
N GLY A 523 -0.13 12.71 7.34
CA GLY A 523 -0.46 13.22 6.01
C GLY A 523 0.67 13.97 5.31
N MET A 524 1.85 14.09 5.92
CA MET A 524 3.04 14.74 5.37
C MET A 524 4.18 13.74 5.17
N LEU A 525 5.25 14.16 4.51
CA LEU A 525 6.40 13.31 4.22
C LEU A 525 7.21 13.02 5.51
N PRO A 526 7.48 11.75 5.89
CA PRO A 526 8.38 11.43 6.99
C PRO A 526 9.77 12.01 6.78
N VAL A 527 10.46 12.35 7.87
CA VAL A 527 11.77 13.01 7.87
C VAL A 527 12.75 12.29 6.95
N HIS A 528 12.90 10.96 7.09
CA HIS A 528 13.81 10.17 6.24
C HIS A 528 13.45 10.19 4.76
N LEU A 529 12.16 10.25 4.44
CA LEU A 529 11.72 10.35 3.05
C LEU A 529 11.90 11.77 2.50
N GLY A 530 11.87 12.79 3.38
CA GLY A 530 12.33 14.14 3.07
C GLY A 530 13.80 14.16 2.65
N LEU A 531 14.68 13.51 3.41
CA LEU A 531 16.10 13.36 3.05
C LEU A 531 16.26 12.66 1.69
N ARG A 532 15.47 11.61 1.43
CA ARG A 532 15.46 10.94 0.14
C ARG A 532 15.06 11.89 -1.00
N ALA A 533 14.05 12.72 -0.80
CA ALA A 533 13.64 13.72 -1.78
C ALA A 533 14.75 14.74 -2.07
N VAL A 534 15.54 15.13 -1.07
CA VAL A 534 16.71 16.00 -1.27
C VAL A 534 17.78 15.30 -2.12
N LEU A 535 18.14 14.06 -1.78
CA LEU A 535 19.14 13.28 -2.52
C LEU A 535 18.75 13.06 -4.00
N GLU A 536 17.47 13.04 -4.30
CA GLU A 536 16.95 12.89 -5.67
C GLU A 536 16.68 14.22 -6.39
N SER A 537 16.98 15.35 -5.74
CA SER A 537 16.78 16.69 -6.32
C SER A 537 18.02 17.16 -7.07
N ARG A 538 17.79 17.83 -8.20
CA ARG A 538 18.91 18.29 -9.06
C ARG A 538 19.53 19.59 -8.59
N THR A 539 18.81 20.38 -7.80
CA THR A 539 19.30 21.62 -7.18
C THR A 539 18.79 21.73 -5.73
N ARG A 540 19.44 22.59 -4.94
CA ARG A 540 19.00 22.93 -3.59
C ARG A 540 17.60 23.55 -3.59
N GLU A 541 17.29 24.42 -4.55
CA GLU A 541 15.98 25.07 -4.67
C GLU A 541 14.87 24.06 -4.97
N ASP A 542 15.12 23.08 -5.84
CA ASP A 542 14.19 21.98 -6.14
C ASP A 542 13.94 21.13 -4.88
N ALA A 543 15.01 20.79 -4.15
CA ALA A 543 14.91 20.08 -2.88
C ALA A 543 14.03 20.84 -1.87
N MET A 544 14.31 22.13 -1.64
CA MET A 544 13.53 22.95 -0.72
C MET A 544 12.07 23.10 -1.17
N ALA A 545 11.81 23.23 -2.47
CA ALA A 545 10.46 23.33 -3.01
C ALA A 545 9.66 22.05 -2.73
N LYS A 546 10.26 20.87 -2.95
CA LYS A 546 9.65 19.57 -2.65
C LYS A 546 9.32 19.40 -1.17
N LEU A 547 10.26 19.76 -0.28
CA LEU A 547 10.04 19.67 1.17
C LEU A 547 8.92 20.62 1.64
N ARG A 548 8.88 21.86 1.13
CA ARG A 548 7.82 22.82 1.47
C ARG A 548 6.46 22.41 0.91
N ALA A 549 6.42 21.85 -0.29
CA ALA A 549 5.17 21.39 -0.91
C ALA A 549 4.56 20.20 -0.16
N SER A 550 5.41 19.27 0.31
CA SER A 550 4.96 18.04 0.96
C SER A 550 4.76 18.19 2.48
N GLY A 551 5.39 19.20 3.08
CA GLY A 551 5.57 19.27 4.53
C GLY A 551 6.47 18.14 5.05
N ILE A 552 6.78 18.20 6.34
CA ILE A 552 7.53 17.14 7.03
C ILE A 552 6.74 16.69 8.25
N ALA A 553 6.54 15.38 8.36
CA ALA A 553 5.62 14.77 9.31
C ALA A 553 6.09 14.83 10.77
N GLY A 554 7.39 14.97 11.00
CA GLY A 554 8.00 15.06 12.32
C GLY A 554 8.85 16.31 12.49
N SER A 555 9.48 16.43 13.66
CA SER A 555 10.36 17.55 13.96
C SER A 555 11.82 17.19 13.71
N ALA A 556 12.51 18.03 12.93
CA ALA A 556 13.90 17.82 12.58
C ALA A 556 14.52 19.10 12.02
N HIS A 557 15.83 19.18 11.99
CA HIS A 557 16.56 20.10 11.14
C HIS A 557 17.17 19.35 9.95
N ILE A 558 16.79 19.75 8.73
CA ILE A 558 17.32 19.21 7.49
C ILE A 558 18.22 20.29 6.86
N LEU A 559 19.53 20.04 6.85
CA LEU A 559 20.49 20.96 6.25
C LEU A 559 20.71 20.56 4.79
N VAL A 560 20.27 21.40 3.86
CA VAL A 560 20.38 21.16 2.41
C VAL A 560 21.38 22.12 1.81
N ALA A 561 22.28 21.62 0.98
CA ALA A 561 23.24 22.46 0.30
C ALA A 561 23.55 21.99 -1.13
N ASP A 562 24.08 22.90 -1.93
CA ASP A 562 24.70 22.59 -3.22
C ASP A 562 26.09 23.26 -3.33
N ALA A 563 26.69 23.33 -4.53
CA ALA A 563 28.01 23.96 -4.70
C ALA A 563 28.03 25.49 -4.38
N HIS A 564 26.87 26.13 -4.30
CA HIS A 564 26.72 27.58 -4.21
C HIS A 564 26.30 28.05 -2.82
N ALA A 565 25.31 27.41 -2.20
CA ALA A 565 24.74 27.83 -0.93
C ALA A 565 24.22 26.67 -0.09
N ALA A 566 23.96 26.93 1.19
CA ALA A 566 23.33 26.02 2.13
C ALA A 566 22.14 26.70 2.81
N THR A 567 21.12 25.93 3.16
CA THR A 567 19.98 26.38 3.97
C THR A 567 19.62 25.28 4.96
N GLY A 568 19.56 25.66 6.23
CA GLY A 568 18.99 24.85 7.29
C GLY A 568 17.48 24.95 7.30
N LEU A 569 16.78 23.84 7.39
CA LEU A 569 15.31 23.80 7.46
C LEU A 569 14.89 23.22 8.80
N GLU A 570 14.40 24.07 9.71
CA GLU A 570 13.73 23.61 10.92
C GLU A 570 12.30 23.23 10.58
N CYS A 571 12.05 21.93 10.59
CA CYS A 571 10.79 21.30 10.25
C CYS A 571 10.03 20.98 11.54
N THR A 572 8.75 21.32 11.55
CA THR A 572 7.79 20.95 12.61
C THR A 572 6.44 20.68 11.94
N VAL A 573 5.49 20.10 12.69
CA VAL A 573 4.12 19.91 12.19
C VAL A 573 3.39 21.23 11.86
N GLN A 574 3.88 22.36 12.37
CA GLN A 574 3.32 23.69 12.08
C GLN A 574 3.89 24.30 10.79
N GLY A 575 4.99 23.76 10.26
CA GLY A 575 5.65 24.24 9.06
C GLY A 575 7.17 24.21 9.13
N ILE A 576 7.78 24.74 8.08
CA ILE A 576 9.23 24.75 7.86
C ILE A 576 9.74 26.19 7.92
N LYS A 577 10.72 26.46 8.80
CA LYS A 577 11.44 27.73 8.84
C LYS A 577 12.87 27.54 8.32
N SER A 578 13.41 28.59 7.72
CA SER A 578 14.73 28.55 7.06
C SER A 578 15.77 29.33 7.85
N LEU A 579 16.90 28.68 8.10
CA LEU A 579 18.12 29.25 8.62
C LEU A 579 19.09 29.42 7.45
N GLU A 580 19.36 30.66 7.07
CA GLU A 580 20.31 30.96 5.99
C GLU A 580 21.74 31.08 6.54
N MET A 581 22.72 30.95 5.65
CA MET A 581 24.13 31.15 6.01
C MET A 581 24.36 32.55 6.55
N ASP A 582 25.17 32.66 7.60
CA ASP A 582 25.53 33.94 8.18
C ASP A 582 26.57 34.72 7.33
N GLY A 583 27.04 35.86 7.84
CA GLY A 583 28.00 36.72 7.15
C GLY A 583 29.35 36.06 6.86
N ASP A 584 29.69 34.98 7.57
CA ASP A 584 30.92 34.22 7.37
C ASP A 584 30.69 32.98 6.47
N GLY A 585 29.48 32.82 5.94
CA GLY A 585 29.11 31.68 5.11
C GLY A 585 29.04 30.39 5.94
N ILE A 586 28.51 30.46 7.16
CA ILE A 586 28.38 29.29 8.04
C ILE A 586 26.91 29.02 8.38
N ILE A 587 26.56 27.73 8.45
CA ILE A 587 25.41 27.22 9.21
C ILE A 587 25.92 26.14 10.16
N VAL A 588 25.52 26.21 11.42
CA VAL A 588 25.74 25.13 12.40
C VAL A 588 24.41 24.80 13.04
N HIS A 589 24.12 23.51 13.18
CA HIS A 589 22.92 23.05 13.84
C HIS A 589 23.18 21.79 14.69
N SER A 590 22.36 21.60 15.71
CA SER A 590 22.39 20.45 16.61
C SER A 590 20.94 20.14 17.03
N ASN A 591 20.69 19.15 17.88
CA ASN A 591 19.34 18.64 18.15
C ASN A 591 18.36 19.53 18.95
N HIS A 592 18.28 20.85 18.69
CA HIS A 592 17.26 21.75 19.25
C HIS A 592 16.81 22.82 18.26
N LEU A 593 15.62 23.39 18.49
CA LEU A 593 15.11 24.55 17.74
C LEU A 593 15.94 25.80 18.07
N VAL A 594 16.47 26.43 17.03
CA VAL A 594 17.20 27.70 17.07
C VAL A 594 16.27 28.84 16.63
N LEU A 595 15.33 28.57 15.74
CA LEU A 595 14.30 29.52 15.33
C LEU A 595 13.08 29.39 16.23
N ASP A 596 12.39 30.50 16.47
CA ASP A 596 11.14 30.49 17.22
C ASP A 596 10.03 29.86 16.36
N HIS A 597 9.40 28.79 16.84
CA HIS A 597 8.26 28.15 16.18
C HIS A 597 6.99 28.35 17.01
N GLU A 598 6.09 29.20 16.51
CA GLU A 598 4.83 29.51 17.19
C GLU A 598 4.02 28.23 17.47
N ASN A 599 3.56 28.09 18.72
CA ASN A 599 2.76 26.95 19.18
C ASN A 599 3.47 25.58 19.10
N VAL A 600 4.80 25.56 18.98
CA VAL A 600 5.60 24.34 19.10
C VAL A 600 6.28 24.32 20.46
N VAL A 601 6.19 23.19 21.15
CA VAL A 601 6.86 22.97 22.43
C VAL A 601 7.96 21.93 22.23
N GLU A 602 9.20 22.38 22.41
CA GLU A 602 10.36 21.52 22.61
C GLU A 602 10.65 21.46 24.13
N PRO A 603 10.49 20.29 24.78
CA PRO A 603 10.90 20.12 26.16
C PRO A 603 12.43 20.16 26.27
N PRO A 604 13.00 20.53 27.43
CA PRO A 604 14.42 20.32 27.67
C PRO A 604 14.70 18.80 27.65
N TRP A 605 15.43 18.34 26.65
CA TRP A 605 15.67 16.91 26.42
C TRP A 605 17.12 16.56 26.09
N LEU A 606 17.91 17.49 25.56
CA LEU A 606 19.32 17.29 25.29
C LEU A 606 20.13 18.51 25.72
N HIS A 607 20.53 18.52 26.99
CA HIS A 607 21.21 19.66 27.63
C HIS A 607 22.52 20.05 26.94
N ASP A 608 23.20 19.09 26.32
CA ASP A 608 24.45 19.33 25.60
C ASP A 608 24.26 20.01 24.23
N SER A 609 23.05 20.01 23.67
CA SER A 609 22.83 20.45 22.29
C SER A 609 23.18 21.93 22.06
N PRO A 610 22.71 22.89 22.89
CA PRO A 610 23.13 24.29 22.76
C PRO A 610 24.64 24.50 23.03
N ILE A 611 25.27 23.61 23.80
CA ILE A 611 26.70 23.67 24.10
C ILE A 611 27.51 23.23 22.87
N ARG A 612 27.13 22.10 22.25
CA ARG A 612 27.75 21.59 21.02
C ARG A 612 27.61 22.57 19.85
N LEU A 613 26.45 23.22 19.69
CA LEU A 613 26.26 24.25 18.67
C LEU A 613 27.25 25.41 18.84
N LYS A 614 27.38 25.93 20.07
CA LYS A 614 28.35 26.99 20.38
C LYS A 614 29.79 26.52 20.20
N ARG A 615 30.10 25.29 20.60
CA ARG A 615 31.43 24.70 20.46
C ARG A 615 31.83 24.54 18.99
N ALA A 616 30.96 23.96 18.17
CA ALA A 616 31.18 23.84 16.73
C ALA A 616 31.40 25.22 16.08
N ARG A 617 30.67 26.26 16.52
CA ARG A 617 30.91 27.62 16.04
C ARG A 617 32.31 28.14 16.41
N VAL A 618 32.74 27.97 17.66
CA VAL A 618 34.08 28.37 18.11
C VAL A 618 35.18 27.67 17.30
N LEU A 619 35.00 26.37 17.02
CA LEU A 619 35.96 25.60 16.22
C LEU A 619 36.02 26.10 14.77
N LEU A 620 34.88 26.44 14.15
CA LEU A 620 34.85 27.02 12.81
C LEU A 620 35.48 28.41 12.74
N ASP A 621 35.26 29.25 13.76
CA ASP A 621 35.92 30.56 13.86
C ASP A 621 37.45 30.41 13.96
N GLN A 622 37.93 29.38 14.66
CA GLN A 622 39.36 29.05 14.72
C GLN A 622 39.89 28.57 13.37
N VAL A 623 39.15 27.71 12.67
CA VAL A 623 39.50 27.25 11.32
C VAL A 623 39.61 28.44 10.36
N LEU A 624 38.61 29.33 10.34
CA LEU A 624 38.63 30.51 9.48
C LEU A 624 39.72 31.52 9.88
N GLY A 625 39.97 31.71 11.18
CA GLY A 625 40.97 32.64 11.69
C GLY A 625 42.42 32.21 11.49
N THR A 626 42.66 30.90 11.31
CA THR A 626 44.01 30.33 11.11
C THR A 626 44.27 29.89 9.66
N ALA A 627 43.23 29.88 8.81
CA ALA A 627 43.34 29.47 7.41
C ALA A 627 44.23 30.41 6.59
N THR A 628 45.30 29.88 6.00
CA THR A 628 46.15 30.58 5.03
C THR A 628 45.65 30.46 3.57
N SER A 629 44.68 29.56 3.34
CA SER A 629 44.04 29.28 2.05
C SER A 629 42.58 28.91 2.28
N ALA A 630 41.75 28.88 1.22
CA ALA A 630 40.37 28.49 1.34
C ALA A 630 40.23 27.07 1.96
N PRO A 631 39.43 26.89 3.04
CA PRO A 631 39.16 25.60 3.67
C PRO A 631 38.74 24.50 2.70
N GLY A 632 39.44 23.37 2.72
CA GLY A 632 39.07 22.11 2.07
C GLY A 632 38.44 21.11 3.05
N PRO A 633 37.95 19.95 2.58
CA PRO A 633 37.29 18.93 3.42
C PRO A 633 38.10 18.52 4.67
N GLU A 634 39.42 18.39 4.52
CA GLU A 634 40.35 18.04 5.58
C GLU A 634 40.36 19.03 6.75
N THR A 635 39.99 20.29 6.51
CA THR A 635 39.95 21.33 7.54
C THR A 635 38.79 21.17 8.52
N LEU A 636 37.76 20.40 8.17
CA LEU A 636 36.63 20.10 9.06
C LEU A 636 36.86 18.86 9.92
N VAL A 637 37.85 18.02 9.59
CA VAL A 637 38.12 16.77 10.34
C VAL A 637 38.43 17.03 11.82
N PRO A 638 39.31 18.00 12.20
CA PRO A 638 39.62 18.24 13.60
C PRO A 638 38.41 18.65 14.45
N LEU A 639 37.37 19.24 13.84
CA LEU A 639 36.13 19.57 14.54
C LEU A 639 35.42 18.32 15.04
N PHE A 640 35.48 17.22 14.29
CA PHE A 640 34.88 15.94 14.65
C PHE A 640 35.79 15.05 15.49
N GLU A 641 36.99 15.53 15.82
CA GLU A 641 37.86 14.94 16.85
C GLU A 641 37.64 15.59 18.22
N ASP A 642 36.83 16.66 18.30
CA ASP A 642 36.62 17.45 19.52
C ASP A 642 35.95 16.63 20.62
N GLU A 643 36.68 16.46 21.72
CA GLU A 643 36.22 15.82 22.96
C GLU A 643 35.88 16.85 24.07
N GLU A 644 35.81 18.16 23.75
CA GLU A 644 35.41 19.16 24.74
C GLU A 644 33.93 18.99 25.12
N GLY A 645 33.67 18.75 26.41
CA GLY A 645 32.33 18.36 26.89
C GLY A 645 32.12 16.84 27.04
N TYR A 646 33.19 16.04 26.98
CA TYR A 646 33.16 14.59 27.20
C TYR A 646 32.29 14.17 28.42
N PRO A 647 31.45 13.13 28.31
CA PRO A 647 31.26 12.26 27.14
C PRO A 647 30.31 12.81 26.06
N PHE A 648 29.67 13.97 26.29
CA PHE A 648 28.63 14.59 25.45
C PHE A 648 29.17 15.57 24.39
N SER A 649 30.45 15.43 24.04
CA SER A 649 31.17 16.24 23.05
C SER A 649 30.65 16.03 21.62
N ILE A 650 31.21 16.77 20.65
CA ILE A 650 30.91 16.55 19.22
C ILE A 650 31.39 15.15 18.79
N ASN A 651 32.55 14.71 19.26
CA ASN A 651 33.03 13.33 19.12
C ASN A 651 32.59 12.51 20.36
N ARG A 652 31.34 12.09 20.37
CA ARG A 652 30.65 11.55 21.54
C ARG A 652 31.10 10.14 21.92
N ALA A 653 31.14 9.87 23.23
CA ALA A 653 31.50 8.58 23.82
C ALA A 653 30.32 7.93 24.55
N GLN A 654 30.07 6.63 24.33
CA GLN A 654 29.11 5.88 25.14
C GLN A 654 29.77 5.40 26.44
N VAL A 655 29.87 6.31 27.43
CA VAL A 655 30.49 6.06 28.74
C VAL A 655 29.65 6.67 29.86
N GLY A 656 29.49 5.93 30.96
CA GLY A 656 28.78 6.38 32.15
C GLY A 656 27.30 6.59 31.87
N GLU A 657 26.84 7.83 32.04
CA GLU A 657 25.44 8.23 31.80
C GLU A 657 25.13 8.49 30.32
N CYS A 658 26.16 8.63 29.46
CA CYS A 658 25.96 8.81 28.03
C CYS A 658 25.74 7.46 27.34
N THR A 659 24.57 7.27 26.73
CA THR A 659 24.14 6.02 26.08
C THR A 659 24.33 6.02 24.56
N THR A 660 24.97 7.04 23.99
CA THR A 660 25.21 7.20 22.55
C THR A 660 26.68 7.45 22.27
N GLU A 661 27.12 7.13 21.04
CA GLU A 661 28.50 7.25 20.55
C GLU A 661 28.47 7.78 19.11
N THR A 662 29.53 8.47 18.68
CA THR A 662 29.70 8.80 17.25
C THR A 662 29.91 7.53 16.45
N LEU A 663 28.91 7.15 15.65
CA LEU A 663 28.97 5.92 14.85
C LEU A 663 29.53 6.16 13.45
N PHE A 664 29.42 7.39 12.95
CA PHE A 664 30.22 7.85 11.81
C PHE A 664 30.29 9.37 11.75
N ASN A 665 31.26 9.85 10.99
CA ASN A 665 31.34 11.21 10.50
C ASN A 665 31.35 11.21 8.97
N ILE A 666 30.79 12.25 8.36
CA ILE A 666 30.85 12.49 6.93
C ILE A 666 31.22 13.96 6.66
N VAL A 667 32.13 14.17 5.70
CA VAL A 667 32.48 15.48 5.16
C VAL A 667 32.31 15.44 3.64
N MET A 668 31.53 16.37 3.09
CA MET A 668 31.15 16.43 1.68
C MET A 668 31.71 17.71 1.04
N ASP A 669 32.42 17.56 -0.07
CA ASP A 669 32.75 18.65 -1.00
C ASP A 669 31.71 18.64 -2.14
N LEU A 670 30.75 19.57 -2.06
CA LEU A 670 29.64 19.60 -3.01
C LEU A 670 30.04 20.15 -4.39
N ALA A 671 31.14 20.90 -4.48
CA ALA A 671 31.65 21.38 -5.76
C ALA A 671 32.35 20.25 -6.53
N ASN A 672 33.13 19.42 -5.81
CA ASN A 672 33.81 18.26 -6.38
C ASN A 672 32.95 16.98 -6.36
N LYS A 673 31.76 17.03 -5.76
CA LYS A 673 30.80 15.92 -5.67
C LYS A 673 31.40 14.69 -4.99
N GLN A 674 32.20 14.94 -3.95
CA GLN A 674 32.91 13.92 -3.20
C GLN A 674 32.53 13.98 -1.73
N ALA A 675 32.59 12.85 -1.05
CA ALA A 675 32.43 12.80 0.39
C ALA A 675 33.30 11.73 1.01
N THR A 676 33.84 12.01 2.19
CA THR A 676 34.61 11.06 2.98
C THR A 676 33.81 10.68 4.21
N VAL A 677 33.56 9.39 4.40
CA VAL A 677 32.88 8.82 5.58
C VAL A 677 33.91 8.11 6.45
N ARG A 678 33.89 8.37 7.75
CA ARG A 678 34.69 7.63 8.75
C ARG A 678 33.75 7.01 9.75
N PHE A 679 33.74 5.69 9.85
CA PHE A 679 32.94 4.97 10.85
C PHE A 679 33.61 5.01 12.23
N GLY A 680 32.82 5.05 13.28
CA GLY A 680 33.27 5.20 14.66
C GLY A 680 33.75 6.61 14.99
N ARG A 681 34.40 6.72 16.16
CA ARG A 681 34.90 7.97 16.71
C ARG A 681 36.21 8.40 16.06
N VAL A 682 36.17 9.50 15.31
CA VAL A 682 37.33 10.04 14.56
C VAL A 682 38.48 10.38 15.52
N GLY A 683 39.73 10.13 15.12
CA GLY A 683 40.92 10.44 15.93
C GLY A 683 41.19 9.46 17.09
N THR A 684 40.35 8.43 17.28
CA THR A 684 40.50 7.41 18.33
C THR A 684 40.87 6.03 17.76
N THR A 685 41.15 5.06 18.63
CA THR A 685 41.36 3.65 18.23
C THR A 685 40.11 2.98 17.66
N GLU A 686 38.93 3.59 17.81
CA GLU A 686 37.66 3.11 17.28
C GLU A 686 37.36 3.66 15.87
N SER A 687 38.20 4.55 15.35
CA SER A 687 38.06 5.08 13.98
C SER A 687 38.30 3.98 12.96
N GLY A 688 37.28 3.67 12.17
CA GLY A 688 37.36 2.80 11.00
C GLY A 688 38.10 3.45 9.82
N GLU A 689 38.29 2.66 8.76
CA GLU A 689 38.84 3.15 7.50
C GLU A 689 37.90 4.19 6.85
N ALA A 690 38.49 5.13 6.11
CA ALA A 690 37.74 6.11 5.35
C ALA A 690 37.10 5.45 4.12
N VAL A 691 35.81 5.72 3.91
CA VAL A 691 35.06 5.31 2.72
C VAL A 691 34.78 6.56 1.88
N GLU A 692 35.27 6.57 0.65
CA GLU A 692 35.05 7.67 -0.29
C GLU A 692 33.78 7.45 -1.11
N LEU A 693 32.95 8.48 -1.20
CA LEU A 693 31.78 8.57 -2.06
C LEU A 693 32.08 9.60 -3.16
N GLY A 694 31.77 9.31 -4.42
CA GLY A 694 32.01 10.24 -5.53
C GLY A 694 31.25 9.89 -6.80
N PHE A 695 31.10 10.86 -7.72
CA PHE A 695 30.27 10.74 -8.94
C PHE A 695 30.94 11.08 -10.25
#